data_AF-A0A2G6ILN7-F1
#
_entry.id   AF-A0A2G6ILN7-F1
#
_cell.length_a   1.000
_cell.length_b   1.000
_cell.length_c   1.000
_cell.angle_alpha   90.00
_cell.angle_beta   90.00
_cell.angle_gamma   90.00
#
_symmetry.space_group_name_H-M   'P 1'
#
loop_
_entity.id
_entity.type
_entity.pdbx_description
1 polymer ?
#
loop_
_entity_poly.entity_id
_entity_poly.type
_entity_poly.pdbx_seq_one_letter_code
_entity_poly.pdbx_strand_id
1 'polypeptide(L)'
;MRIFLIFALYLLSFCPLSASAKDIALIIGNARYGELIDLRNPVGDASAFAAAFESLGYDVHLESNLSRRGMIRAMDRLTRLIEEGDRVAFVYSGHGWSDGGENFLVPTDAPARGGGSLLRQESVALESYVLSEIRAAGAKLTFAIIDACRNNPFELPEGAKSVDGTGGKGLTIAPGPRGSFIVYSASRGQISYDRLPDDPREQRLSVFARSLVPLLETHEPLQTSVKRAQRMTRDLVATINKEQVPSYVDEVEGLACLTDRCQSLQAPAFQACERRLSTARGRLALCDPGWQEHLEACPDHQAARILRLDRESLCSASGAALTSREKILACDRAAGSEFFESELPSGVLSVDFSDIAPAEAIAACRAAFDAAPSNLRVGYQLARSLRAEGGEANNSEAEGIYLTACQRHNNPAACFGAGKALASSDPDRAAALLDQSCKLKDGRASALACTNLAYLYRDGAGSLDEDLDTAIDLFIEACDLGEPWGCNGAAYQLSEAEGQTDFDLPQSLAKRGCDMHYGRGSAASCNTLGVAYEEGEGKLEPDNPTAIDYYQQACELGSAYGCNNWGDILALEGPLQSAERAARLFERICEQGDGLTSAYSCYDLGSLYANGTGEFEEDYDRAAPFYAQACELGYVWGCENAGAHWRDSSEPELRDRAMELLRKGCDMKEGFGSGRSCNKLAMALERPATKDEFSPETFNEILDLYEQGCELGPSFICSNPLYALWDYEETRDPQRALRLMKIGCESEMIDDTSCVVWAEAYRDGTAPVEKNPARASELLRRACTTKYPSASAGIALFELEAVRGDKEEGLACLEKSCEGDDSEACLVLGEIYAAGNGVRKNAATASSYFEQACSKSYISGGAGVAMMSTPGIAPDAQAALSCLQKSCDQLTGYACFHIGYFYDQGFSELISADEAAEALVKGRELYDRNLPNFAASFPVDLRRALQRKLKERGLYNGAIDGVIGAGTLAAIERL
;
A
#
# COMPACT_ATOMS: atom_id res chain seq x y z
N MET A 1 -31.54 -43.58 34.53
CA MET A 1 -30.64 -42.90 35.49
C MET A 1 -29.22 -43.45 35.51
N ARG A 2 -28.99 -44.78 35.53
CA ARG A 2 -27.64 -45.36 35.48
C ARG A 2 -26.88 -45.20 34.15
N ILE A 3 -27.58 -45.15 33.01
CA ILE A 3 -26.94 -44.96 31.68
C ILE A 3 -26.49 -43.51 31.48
N PHE A 4 -27.23 -42.53 32.03
CA PHE A 4 -26.87 -41.10 31.97
C PHE A 4 -25.62 -40.77 32.80
N LEU A 5 -25.42 -41.45 33.93
CA LEU A 5 -24.22 -41.29 34.76
C LEU A 5 -22.97 -41.87 34.09
N ILE A 6 -23.10 -42.97 33.34
CA ILE A 6 -21.96 -43.57 32.61
C ILE A 6 -21.57 -42.70 31.40
N PHE A 7 -22.54 -42.09 30.72
CA PHE A 7 -22.26 -41.16 29.60
C PHE A 7 -21.61 -39.85 30.07
N ALA A 8 -22.03 -39.32 31.23
CA ALA A 8 -21.41 -38.13 31.83
C ALA A 8 -19.98 -38.39 32.34
N LEU A 9 -19.70 -39.59 32.88
CA LEU A 9 -18.35 -40.01 33.27
C LEU A 9 -17.43 -40.27 32.06
N TYR A 10 -17.98 -40.73 30.93
CA TYR A 10 -17.20 -40.91 29.69
C TYR A 10 -16.85 -39.57 29.03
N LEU A 11 -17.73 -38.56 29.09
CA LEU A 11 -17.46 -37.21 28.58
C LEU A 11 -16.47 -36.42 29.44
N LEU A 12 -16.44 -36.65 30.76
CA LEU A 12 -15.42 -36.06 31.66
C LEU A 12 -14.03 -36.70 31.54
N SER A 13 -13.92 -37.86 30.88
CA SER A 13 -12.65 -38.56 30.65
C SER A 13 -11.95 -38.15 29.34
N PHE A 14 -12.58 -37.29 28.54
CA PHE A 14 -12.08 -36.72 27.29
C PHE A 14 -11.94 -35.19 27.34
N CYS A 15 -11.75 -34.63 28.54
CA CYS A 15 -11.15 -33.30 28.62
C CYS A 15 -9.65 -33.52 28.42
N PRO A 16 -9.04 -33.19 27.26
CA PRO A 16 -7.59 -33.09 27.21
C PRO A 16 -7.20 -32.16 28.36
N LEU A 17 -6.36 -32.64 29.27
CA LEU A 17 -5.58 -31.70 30.08
C LEU A 17 -4.87 -30.83 29.05
N SER A 18 -5.32 -29.60 28.86
CA SER A 18 -4.52 -28.60 28.18
C SER A 18 -3.18 -28.58 28.91
N ALA A 19 -2.14 -29.08 28.25
CA ALA A 19 -0.79 -28.88 28.71
C ALA A 19 -0.62 -27.37 28.87
N SER A 20 -0.25 -26.94 30.07
CA SER A 20 0.03 -25.53 30.34
C SER A 20 1.19 -25.11 29.42
N ALA A 21 0.97 -24.10 28.57
CA ALA A 21 2.05 -23.47 27.83
C ALA A 21 3.17 -23.08 28.81
N LYS A 22 4.42 -23.38 28.45
CA LYS A 22 5.63 -23.11 29.22
C LYS A 22 6.41 -21.97 28.60
N ASP A 23 7.14 -21.27 29.46
CA ASP A 23 8.05 -20.20 29.08
C ASP A 23 9.47 -20.73 29.19
N ILE A 24 10.22 -20.72 28.10
CA ILE A 24 11.55 -21.33 28.03
C ILE A 24 12.53 -20.29 27.51
N ALA A 25 13.71 -20.16 28.13
CA ALA A 25 14.76 -19.28 27.66
C ALA A 25 16.06 -20.03 27.39
N LEU A 26 16.62 -19.92 26.19
CA LEU A 26 17.99 -20.33 25.90
C LEU A 26 18.87 -19.09 25.76
N ILE A 27 19.89 -18.98 26.59
CA ILE A 27 20.73 -17.80 26.68
C ILE A 27 22.20 -18.21 26.55
N ILE A 28 22.90 -17.66 25.56
CA ILE A 28 24.26 -18.04 25.19
C ILE A 28 25.16 -16.80 25.24
N GLY A 29 26.20 -16.84 26.09
CA GLY A 29 27.24 -15.81 26.14
C GLY A 29 28.62 -16.31 25.68
N ASN A 30 29.07 -15.92 24.49
CA ASN A 30 30.37 -16.29 23.93
C ASN A 30 31.37 -15.13 24.04
N ALA A 31 32.33 -15.27 24.96
CA ALA A 31 33.35 -14.26 25.24
C ALA A 31 34.78 -14.69 24.88
N ARG A 32 35.09 -15.99 24.95
CA ARG A 32 36.45 -16.54 24.77
C ARG A 32 36.56 -17.30 23.46
N TYR A 33 37.25 -16.75 22.48
CA TYR A 33 37.42 -17.32 21.14
C TYR A 33 38.84 -17.86 20.97
N GLY A 34 38.96 -19.01 20.29
CA GLY A 34 40.27 -19.64 20.08
C GLY A 34 41.18 -18.87 19.13
N GLU A 35 40.60 -18.38 18.01
CA GLU A 35 41.35 -17.68 16.96
C GLU A 35 40.89 -16.23 16.72
N LEU A 36 39.72 -15.84 17.26
CA LEU A 36 39.16 -14.49 17.14
C LEU A 36 39.45 -13.63 18.38
N ILE A 37 39.11 -12.34 18.31
CA ILE A 37 39.28 -11.41 19.43
C ILE A 37 38.28 -11.74 20.54
N ASP A 38 38.78 -11.98 21.76
CA ASP A 38 37.97 -12.15 22.97
C ASP A 38 37.13 -10.91 23.28
N LEU A 39 35.89 -11.14 23.69
CA LEU A 39 34.94 -10.11 24.11
C LEU A 39 34.84 -10.07 25.63
N ARG A 40 34.63 -8.88 26.20
CA ARG A 40 34.71 -8.69 27.65
C ARG A 40 33.40 -9.01 28.38
N ASN A 41 32.28 -8.55 27.84
CA ASN A 41 30.99 -8.52 28.51
C ASN A 41 29.98 -9.64 28.18
N PRO A 42 30.10 -10.44 27.08
CA PRO A 42 29.01 -11.34 26.70
C PRO A 42 28.49 -12.32 27.76
N VAL A 43 29.38 -12.82 28.62
CA VAL A 43 28.98 -13.70 29.74
C VAL A 43 28.22 -12.91 30.82
N GLY A 44 28.59 -11.66 31.05
CA GLY A 44 27.89 -10.75 31.96
C GLY A 44 26.50 -10.38 31.45
N ASP A 45 26.39 -10.04 30.16
CA ASP A 45 25.11 -9.72 29.51
C ASP A 45 24.17 -10.93 29.52
N ALA A 46 24.66 -12.11 29.11
CA ALA A 46 23.92 -13.37 29.17
C ALA A 46 23.41 -13.68 30.59
N SER A 47 24.24 -13.45 31.62
CA SER A 47 23.83 -13.65 33.01
C SER A 47 22.74 -12.67 33.46
N ALA A 48 22.76 -11.42 32.99
CA ALA A 48 21.75 -10.42 33.33
C ALA A 48 20.41 -10.70 32.66
N PHE A 49 20.41 -11.10 31.39
CA PHE A 49 19.20 -11.57 30.72
C PHE A 49 18.65 -12.84 31.38
N ALA A 50 19.51 -13.79 31.78
CA ALA A 50 19.08 -14.97 32.52
C ALA A 50 18.33 -14.61 33.80
N ALA A 51 18.90 -13.73 34.63
CA ALA A 51 18.25 -13.27 35.85
C ALA A 51 16.89 -12.59 35.58
N ALA A 52 16.77 -11.81 34.51
CA ALA A 52 15.51 -11.17 34.13
C ALA A 52 14.45 -12.17 33.65
N PHE A 53 14.81 -13.16 32.84
CA PHE A 53 13.86 -14.19 32.42
C PHE A 53 13.47 -15.14 33.56
N GLU A 54 14.41 -15.45 34.46
CA GLU A 54 14.11 -16.18 35.72
C GLU A 54 13.09 -15.40 36.58
N SER A 55 13.23 -14.07 36.70
CA SER A 55 12.29 -13.24 37.47
C SER A 55 10.90 -13.19 36.85
N LEU A 56 10.81 -13.40 35.53
CA LEU A 56 9.56 -13.53 34.78
C LEU A 56 8.96 -14.95 34.81
N GLY A 57 9.68 -15.94 35.37
CA GLY A 57 9.20 -17.32 35.54
C GLY A 57 9.54 -18.28 34.39
N TYR A 58 10.49 -17.91 33.52
CA TYR A 58 10.95 -18.78 32.43
C TYR A 58 11.84 -19.91 32.97
N ASP A 59 11.80 -21.08 32.32
CA ASP A 59 12.80 -22.13 32.48
C ASP A 59 14.06 -21.74 31.71
N VAL A 60 15.08 -21.27 32.44
CA VAL A 60 16.27 -20.63 31.85
C VAL A 60 17.42 -21.62 31.70
N HIS A 61 17.89 -21.77 30.46
CA HIS A 61 19.08 -22.50 30.07
C HIS A 61 20.20 -21.51 29.70
N LEU A 62 21.02 -21.16 30.70
CA LEU A 62 22.20 -20.30 30.50
C LEU A 62 23.43 -21.15 30.13
N GLU A 63 24.04 -20.82 29.00
CA GLU A 63 25.26 -21.45 28.48
C GLU A 63 26.33 -20.38 28.19
N SER A 64 27.60 -20.77 28.18
CA SER A 64 28.69 -19.83 27.92
C SER A 64 29.87 -20.45 27.18
N ASN A 65 30.47 -19.67 26.28
CA ASN A 65 31.67 -20.02 25.49
C ASN A 65 31.52 -21.34 24.72
N LEU A 66 30.38 -21.51 24.05
CA LEU A 66 30.06 -22.73 23.31
C LEU A 66 30.80 -22.79 21.97
N SER A 67 31.35 -23.97 21.68
CA SER A 67 31.76 -24.35 20.34
C SER A 67 30.55 -24.58 19.42
N ARG A 68 30.78 -24.71 18.12
CA ARG A 68 29.70 -24.93 17.14
C ARG A 68 28.85 -26.14 17.50
N ARG A 69 29.53 -27.24 17.83
CA ARG A 69 28.88 -28.48 18.30
C ARG A 69 28.12 -28.26 19.60
N GLY A 70 28.62 -27.39 20.48
CA GLY A 70 27.95 -27.00 21.71
C GLY A 70 26.65 -26.25 21.44
N MET A 71 26.67 -25.25 20.57
CA MET A 71 25.50 -24.46 20.18
C MET A 71 24.41 -25.34 19.53
N ILE A 72 24.79 -26.21 18.58
CA ILE A 72 23.85 -27.16 17.95
C ILE A 72 23.20 -28.08 19.00
N ARG A 73 23.96 -28.58 19.97
CA ARG A 73 23.41 -29.41 21.05
C ARG A 73 22.51 -28.63 22.00
N ALA A 74 22.77 -27.35 22.22
CA ALA A 74 21.93 -26.50 23.04
C ALA A 74 20.58 -26.24 22.34
N MET A 75 20.61 -25.95 21.04
CA MET A 75 19.41 -25.83 20.20
C MET A 75 18.59 -27.12 20.17
N ASP A 76 19.23 -28.27 19.93
CA ASP A 76 18.56 -29.59 19.94
C ASP A 76 17.98 -29.95 21.32
N ARG A 77 18.52 -29.41 22.43
CA ARG A 77 17.87 -29.52 23.75
C ARG A 77 16.65 -28.62 23.84
N LEU A 78 16.78 -27.35 23.44
CA LEU A 78 15.69 -26.38 23.46
C LEU A 78 14.47 -26.88 22.66
N THR A 79 14.67 -27.30 21.41
CA THR A 79 13.56 -27.69 20.51
C THR A 79 12.79 -28.92 21.00
N ARG A 80 13.41 -29.80 21.80
CA ARG A 80 12.72 -30.92 22.45
C ARG A 80 11.87 -30.53 23.67
N LEU A 81 12.10 -29.35 24.22
CA LEU A 81 11.35 -28.85 25.37
C LEU A 81 10.11 -28.04 24.95
N ILE A 82 10.11 -27.50 23.72
CA ILE A 82 9.03 -26.70 23.17
C ILE A 82 7.83 -27.59 22.85
N GLU A 83 6.67 -27.18 23.35
CA GLU A 83 5.35 -27.70 23.01
C GLU A 83 4.54 -26.62 22.26
N GLU A 84 3.45 -27.02 21.60
CA GLU A 84 2.60 -26.09 20.85
C GLU A 84 1.97 -25.05 21.79
N GLY A 85 2.22 -23.76 21.52
CA GLY A 85 1.71 -22.65 22.32
C GLY A 85 2.73 -21.98 23.25
N ASP A 86 3.94 -22.53 23.37
CA ASP A 86 4.99 -22.04 24.26
C ASP A 86 5.54 -20.66 23.84
N ARG A 87 6.08 -19.93 24.84
CA ARG A 87 6.87 -18.70 24.62
C ARG A 87 8.34 -19.01 24.79
N VAL A 88 9.13 -18.67 23.78
CA VAL A 88 10.56 -18.99 23.75
C VAL A 88 11.36 -17.69 23.69
N ALA A 89 12.24 -17.49 24.66
CA ALA A 89 13.27 -16.47 24.61
C ALA A 89 14.59 -17.08 24.12
N PHE A 90 15.20 -16.48 23.11
CA PHE A 90 16.54 -16.84 22.64
C PHE A 90 17.45 -15.63 22.78
N VAL A 91 18.51 -15.73 23.58
CA VAL A 91 19.46 -14.63 23.75
C VAL A 91 20.84 -15.10 23.34
N TYR A 92 21.48 -14.36 22.45
CA TYR A 92 22.86 -14.57 22.08
C TYR A 92 23.66 -13.29 22.29
N SER A 93 24.75 -13.38 23.05
CA SER A 93 25.75 -12.32 23.16
C SER A 93 27.11 -12.85 22.72
N GLY A 94 27.76 -12.17 21.77
CA GLY A 94 29.01 -12.65 21.17
C GLY A 94 29.37 -12.00 19.83
N HIS A 95 30.17 -12.68 19.01
CA HIS A 95 30.44 -12.25 17.63
C HIS A 95 29.34 -12.71 16.68
N GLY A 96 29.08 -11.90 15.65
CA GLY A 96 28.12 -12.19 14.59
C GLY A 96 28.60 -11.64 13.24
N TRP A 97 28.12 -12.20 12.13
CA TRP A 97 28.43 -11.71 10.79
C TRP A 97 27.30 -12.05 9.81
N SER A 98 27.26 -11.38 8.65
CA SER A 98 26.30 -11.68 7.58
C SER A 98 27.02 -11.89 6.25
N ASP A 99 26.43 -12.71 5.38
CA ASP A 99 26.84 -12.83 3.97
C ASP A 99 26.00 -11.95 3.02
N GLY A 100 25.15 -11.07 3.58
CA GLY A 100 24.23 -10.20 2.84
C GLY A 100 22.82 -10.77 2.69
N GLY A 101 22.66 -12.10 2.78
CA GLY A 101 21.35 -12.77 2.75
C GLY A 101 20.89 -13.27 4.12
N GLU A 102 21.82 -13.70 4.97
CA GLU A 102 21.51 -14.33 6.26
C GLU A 102 22.48 -13.88 7.37
N ASN A 103 22.04 -13.97 8.63
CA ASN A 103 22.86 -13.71 9.80
C ASN A 103 23.42 -14.99 10.41
N PHE A 104 24.66 -14.90 10.89
CA PHE A 104 25.39 -16.02 11.47
C PHE A 104 25.92 -15.66 12.85
N LEU A 105 25.62 -16.52 13.83
CA LEU A 105 26.18 -16.49 15.18
C LEU A 105 27.52 -17.25 15.19
N VAL A 106 28.55 -16.65 15.79
CA VAL A 106 29.92 -17.15 15.74
C VAL A 106 30.27 -18.00 16.96
N PRO A 107 30.59 -19.29 16.79
CA PRO A 107 31.03 -20.16 17.89
C PRO A 107 32.45 -19.86 18.36
N THR A 108 32.83 -20.33 19.56
CA THR A 108 34.16 -20.07 20.13
C THR A 108 35.32 -20.77 19.41
N ASP A 109 35.03 -21.80 18.63
CA ASP A 109 35.97 -22.56 17.78
C ASP A 109 35.96 -22.13 16.31
N ALA A 110 35.32 -21.00 15.98
CA ALA A 110 35.33 -20.46 14.62
C ALA A 110 36.77 -20.07 14.18
N PRO A 111 37.16 -20.38 12.92
CA PRO A 111 38.50 -20.06 12.41
C PRO A 111 38.67 -18.57 12.15
N ALA A 112 39.88 -18.03 12.33
CA ALA A 112 40.14 -16.60 12.08
C ALA A 112 40.07 -16.19 10.60
N ARG A 113 40.18 -17.14 9.66
CA ARG A 113 40.19 -16.90 8.21
C ARG A 113 39.54 -18.07 7.45
N GLY A 114 38.85 -17.75 6.35
CA GLY A 114 38.25 -18.74 5.45
C GLY A 114 37.49 -18.07 4.31
N GLY A 115 37.24 -18.80 3.21
CA GLY A 115 36.31 -18.34 2.17
C GLY A 115 34.86 -18.36 2.68
N GLY A 116 33.96 -17.57 2.09
CA GLY A 116 32.59 -17.37 2.59
C GLY A 116 31.81 -18.68 2.82
N SER A 117 31.99 -19.70 1.97
CA SER A 117 31.35 -21.01 2.15
C SER A 117 31.87 -21.79 3.36
N LEU A 118 33.15 -21.65 3.72
CA LEU A 118 33.71 -22.28 4.92
C LEU A 118 33.18 -21.57 6.17
N LEU A 119 33.18 -20.24 6.18
CA LEU A 119 32.68 -19.46 7.33
C LEU A 119 31.20 -19.73 7.58
N ARG A 120 30.37 -19.89 6.53
CA ARG A 120 28.98 -20.34 6.67
C ARG A 120 28.86 -21.71 7.34
N GLN A 121 29.68 -22.67 6.91
CA GLN A 121 29.68 -24.03 7.46
C GLN A 121 30.18 -24.08 8.91
N GLU A 122 31.08 -23.18 9.30
CA GLU A 122 31.65 -23.11 10.66
C GLU A 122 30.89 -22.15 11.59
N SER A 123 29.81 -21.52 11.11
CA SER A 123 28.93 -20.68 11.92
C SER A 123 27.57 -21.33 12.15
N VAL A 124 26.70 -20.66 12.90
CA VAL A 124 25.30 -21.07 13.14
C VAL A 124 24.37 -20.03 12.53
N ALA A 125 23.58 -20.44 11.54
CA ALA A 125 22.57 -19.60 10.90
C ALA A 125 21.48 -19.17 11.90
N LEU A 126 21.17 -17.88 11.95
CA LEU A 126 20.14 -17.33 12.84
C LEU A 126 18.75 -17.59 12.27
N GLU A 127 18.47 -17.14 11.04
CA GLU A 127 17.14 -17.19 10.46
C GLU A 127 16.76 -18.60 10.00
N SER A 128 17.57 -19.23 9.14
CA SER A 128 17.24 -20.53 8.53
C SER A 128 17.42 -21.73 9.45
N TYR A 129 18.05 -21.54 10.62
CA TYR A 129 18.24 -22.61 11.60
C TYR A 129 17.72 -22.26 13.00
N VAL A 130 18.25 -21.24 13.68
CA VAL A 130 17.83 -20.99 15.08
C VAL A 130 16.34 -20.63 15.17
N LEU A 131 15.90 -19.63 14.41
CA LEU A 131 14.52 -19.13 14.48
C LEU A 131 13.52 -20.08 13.81
N SER A 132 13.91 -20.67 12.67
CA SER A 132 13.08 -21.64 11.95
C SER A 132 12.79 -22.89 12.77
N GLU A 133 13.79 -23.43 13.49
CA GLU A 133 13.64 -24.65 14.30
C GLU A 133 12.82 -24.39 15.56
N ILE A 134 12.94 -23.21 16.19
CA ILE A 134 12.09 -22.82 17.32
C ILE A 134 10.62 -22.74 16.89
N ARG A 135 10.35 -22.13 15.73
CA ARG A 135 8.99 -22.06 15.18
C ARG A 135 8.47 -23.44 14.80
N ALA A 136 9.28 -24.25 14.12
CA ALA A 136 8.91 -25.60 13.71
C ALA A 136 8.59 -26.50 14.90
N ALA A 137 9.19 -26.24 16.08
CA ALA A 137 8.89 -26.94 17.32
C ALA A 137 7.54 -26.53 17.96
N GLY A 138 6.87 -25.48 17.47
CA GLY A 138 5.52 -25.09 17.92
C GLY A 138 5.44 -23.84 18.81
N ALA A 139 6.54 -23.08 18.93
CA ALA A 139 6.54 -21.84 19.70
C ALA A 139 5.53 -20.83 19.12
N LYS A 140 4.65 -20.31 19.98
CA LYS A 140 3.68 -19.26 19.63
C LYS A 140 4.35 -17.89 19.54
N LEU A 141 5.31 -17.63 20.42
CA LEU A 141 6.12 -16.42 20.44
C LEU A 141 7.58 -16.79 20.54
N THR A 142 8.41 -16.26 19.64
CA THR A 142 9.87 -16.34 19.73
C THR A 142 10.45 -14.95 19.96
N PHE A 143 10.93 -14.65 21.16
CA PHE A 143 11.63 -13.40 21.45
C PHE A 143 13.14 -13.61 21.36
N ALA A 144 13.77 -13.10 20.31
CA ALA A 144 15.20 -13.25 20.08
C ALA A 144 15.97 -11.96 20.38
N ILE A 145 17.01 -12.01 21.20
CA ILE A 145 17.91 -10.88 21.48
C ILE A 145 19.31 -11.24 20.99
N ILE A 146 19.80 -10.48 20.01
CA ILE A 146 21.11 -10.66 19.38
C ILE A 146 22.00 -9.49 19.78
N ASP A 147 22.70 -9.65 20.91
CA ASP A 147 23.71 -8.72 21.39
C ASP A 147 25.10 -9.07 20.83
N ALA A 148 25.23 -8.89 19.51
CA ALA A 148 26.47 -9.19 18.80
C ALA A 148 26.94 -8.00 17.97
N CYS A 149 28.26 -7.79 17.94
CA CYS A 149 28.86 -6.71 17.16
C CYS A 149 28.55 -6.90 15.67
N ARG A 150 28.15 -5.81 14.99
CA ARG A 150 28.00 -5.75 13.52
C ARG A 150 29.31 -5.41 12.79
N ASN A 151 30.47 -5.60 13.44
CA ASN A 151 31.75 -5.56 12.75
C ASN A 151 32.14 -6.99 12.43
N ASN A 152 32.42 -7.27 11.16
CA ASN A 152 32.77 -8.62 10.73
C ASN A 152 34.08 -9.05 11.41
N PRO A 153 34.07 -10.07 12.28
CA PRO A 153 35.27 -10.51 13.01
C PRO A 153 36.32 -11.15 12.09
N PHE A 154 36.00 -11.33 10.81
CA PHE A 154 36.87 -11.92 9.78
C PHE A 154 37.42 -10.88 8.78
N GLU A 155 37.20 -9.57 8.98
CA GLU A 155 37.71 -8.52 8.10
C GLU A 155 39.25 -8.44 8.06
N LEU A 156 39.81 -8.18 6.86
CA LEU A 156 41.24 -7.98 6.63
C LEU A 156 41.64 -6.50 6.82
N PRO A 157 42.90 -6.20 7.20
CA PRO A 157 43.38 -4.82 7.33
C PRO A 157 43.22 -4.00 6.04
N GLU A 158 43.05 -2.68 6.17
CA GLU A 158 42.89 -1.75 5.04
C GLU A 158 43.93 -1.97 3.93
N GLY A 159 43.44 -2.18 2.70
CA GLY A 159 44.26 -2.31 1.49
C GLY A 159 44.36 -3.73 0.89
N ALA A 160 43.80 -4.75 1.53
CA ALA A 160 43.66 -6.09 0.92
C ALA A 160 42.38 -6.17 0.08
N LYS A 161 42.50 -6.42 -1.23
CA LYS A 161 41.33 -6.67 -2.10
C LYS A 161 40.71 -8.03 -1.76
N SER A 162 39.41 -8.06 -1.48
CA SER A 162 38.64 -9.31 -1.45
C SER A 162 38.61 -9.90 -2.86
N VAL A 163 38.92 -11.18 -2.99
CA VAL A 163 39.04 -11.85 -4.31
C VAL A 163 37.67 -12.40 -4.76
N ASP A 164 36.66 -12.37 -3.89
CA ASP A 164 35.47 -13.21 -4.02
C ASP A 164 34.15 -12.45 -3.75
N GLY A 165 34.16 -11.12 -3.63
CA GLY A 165 32.97 -10.35 -3.25
C GLY A 165 32.50 -10.53 -1.80
N THR A 166 33.22 -11.32 -1.00
CA THR A 166 32.97 -11.54 0.44
C THR A 166 33.48 -10.40 1.32
N GLY A 167 33.30 -9.15 0.90
CA GLY A 167 33.43 -7.99 1.81
C GLY A 167 32.28 -8.03 2.81
N GLY A 168 32.33 -9.00 3.74
CA GLY A 168 31.22 -9.35 4.61
C GLY A 168 30.85 -8.17 5.49
N LYS A 169 29.65 -7.63 5.27
CA LYS A 169 29.02 -6.63 6.12
C LYS A 169 28.71 -7.31 7.48
N GLY A 170 28.59 -6.52 8.55
CA GLY A 170 28.06 -7.00 9.83
C GLY A 170 26.68 -7.64 9.73
N LEU A 171 26.10 -8.07 10.86
CA LEU A 171 24.71 -8.57 10.87
C LEU A 171 23.77 -7.61 10.12
N THR A 172 22.93 -8.16 9.25
CA THR A 172 21.87 -7.44 8.55
C THR A 172 20.57 -7.54 9.36
N ILE A 173 19.58 -6.68 9.08
CA ILE A 173 18.24 -6.86 9.63
C ILE A 173 17.50 -7.74 8.64
N ALA A 174 17.30 -9.01 8.98
CA ALA A 174 16.58 -9.97 8.15
C ALA A 174 15.19 -10.25 8.75
N PRO A 175 14.16 -10.44 7.92
CA PRO A 175 12.82 -10.79 8.40
C PRO A 175 12.83 -12.13 9.13
N GLY A 176 12.05 -12.21 10.21
CA GLY A 176 11.91 -13.42 11.01
C GLY A 176 10.76 -14.32 10.55
N PRO A 177 10.65 -15.54 11.08
CA PRO A 177 9.43 -16.34 10.95
C PRO A 177 8.22 -15.66 11.62
N ARG A 178 6.98 -15.85 11.14
CA ARG A 178 5.76 -15.35 11.84
C ARG A 178 5.75 -15.80 13.30
N GLY A 179 5.34 -14.89 14.18
CA GLY A 179 5.37 -15.08 15.64
C GLY A 179 6.73 -14.81 16.27
N SER A 180 7.71 -14.27 15.53
CA SER A 180 9.01 -13.87 16.08
C SER A 180 9.11 -12.36 16.32
N PHE A 181 9.80 -12.00 17.39
CA PHE A 181 10.17 -10.63 17.75
C PHE A 181 11.68 -10.62 18.00
N ILE A 182 12.45 -10.04 17.09
CA ILE A 182 13.92 -10.11 17.10
C ILE A 182 14.47 -8.73 17.44
N VAL A 183 15.44 -8.63 18.34
CA VAL A 183 16.09 -7.38 18.73
C VAL A 183 17.59 -7.49 18.53
N TYR A 184 18.16 -6.50 17.84
CA TYR A 184 19.60 -6.35 17.61
C TYR A 184 20.13 -5.20 18.46
N SER A 185 21.32 -5.34 19.03
CA SER A 185 21.89 -4.33 19.93
C SER A 185 22.35 -3.04 19.26
N ALA A 186 22.45 -3.01 17.93
CA ALA A 186 22.78 -1.82 17.13
C ALA A 186 22.25 -1.92 15.68
N SER A 187 21.97 -0.76 15.06
CA SER A 187 21.57 -0.60 13.67
C SER A 187 22.70 -0.97 12.70
N ARG A 188 22.36 -1.12 11.42
CA ARG A 188 23.32 -1.48 10.36
C ARG A 188 24.46 -0.47 10.32
N GLY A 189 25.71 -0.94 10.35
CA GLY A 189 26.90 -0.09 10.34
C GLY A 189 27.26 0.55 11.69
N GLN A 190 26.47 0.35 12.74
CA GLN A 190 26.76 0.85 14.08
C GLN A 190 27.44 -0.20 14.96
N ILE A 191 28.18 0.27 15.96
CA ILE A 191 28.92 -0.57 16.91
C ILE A 191 28.05 -0.74 18.17
N SER A 192 27.92 -1.99 18.65
CA SER A 192 27.41 -2.23 20.01
C SER A 192 28.52 -1.94 21.02
N TYR A 193 28.31 -0.98 21.92
CA TYR A 193 29.32 -0.58 22.89
C TYR A 193 29.27 -1.44 24.15
N ASP A 194 30.41 -2.02 24.49
CA ASP A 194 30.63 -2.72 25.76
C ASP A 194 30.54 -1.77 26.97
N ARG A 195 31.04 -0.55 26.83
CA ARG A 195 31.05 0.47 27.89
C ARG A 195 31.24 1.86 27.31
N LEU A 196 30.84 2.86 28.08
CA LEU A 196 31.21 4.26 27.87
C LEU A 196 32.57 4.58 28.53
N PRO A 197 33.27 5.64 28.09
CA PRO A 197 34.51 6.11 28.71
C PRO A 197 34.36 6.38 30.21
N ASP A 198 33.26 7.03 30.59
CA ASP A 198 32.97 7.44 31.97
C ASP A 198 32.31 6.35 32.82
N ASP A 199 32.12 5.14 32.26
CA ASP A 199 31.52 4.04 33.02
C ASP A 199 32.42 3.62 34.20
N PRO A 200 31.82 3.41 35.40
CA PRO A 200 32.54 2.93 36.57
C PRO A 200 33.19 1.57 36.26
N ARG A 201 34.29 1.26 36.95
CA ARG A 201 35.07 0.03 36.69
C ARG A 201 34.26 -1.24 36.95
N GLU A 202 33.25 -1.12 37.80
CA GLU A 202 32.32 -2.15 38.23
C GLU A 202 31.19 -2.40 37.22
N GLN A 203 30.99 -1.54 36.21
CA GLN A 203 30.01 -1.77 35.15
C GLN A 203 30.43 -2.98 34.33
N ARG A 204 29.53 -3.97 34.22
CA ARG A 204 29.78 -5.27 33.56
C ARG A 204 28.84 -5.56 32.40
N LEU A 205 27.86 -4.70 32.15
CA LEU A 205 26.89 -4.86 31.08
C LEU A 205 27.23 -3.96 29.89
N SER A 206 26.95 -4.46 28.68
CA SER A 206 26.91 -3.66 27.47
C SER A 206 25.90 -2.51 27.59
N VAL A 207 26.09 -1.44 26.80
CA VAL A 207 25.21 -0.26 26.84
C VAL A 207 23.78 -0.62 26.47
N PHE A 208 23.60 -1.60 25.58
CA PHE A 208 22.29 -2.11 25.21
C PHE A 208 21.68 -2.99 26.32
N ALA A 209 22.43 -3.96 26.84
CA ALA A 209 21.92 -4.87 27.87
C ALA A 209 21.42 -4.11 29.12
N ARG A 210 22.16 -3.09 29.57
CA ARG A 210 21.74 -2.26 30.73
C ARG A 210 20.51 -1.38 30.45
N SER A 211 20.24 -1.07 29.18
CA SER A 211 19.05 -0.31 28.77
C SER A 211 17.81 -1.21 28.69
N LEU A 212 17.96 -2.43 28.17
CA LEU A 212 16.82 -3.33 27.92
C LEU A 212 16.44 -4.17 29.15
N VAL A 213 17.40 -4.73 29.89
CA VAL A 213 17.14 -5.65 31.01
C VAL A 213 16.12 -5.11 32.02
N PRO A 214 16.21 -3.85 32.50
CA PRO A 214 15.24 -3.31 33.47
C PRO A 214 13.81 -3.18 32.91
N LEU A 215 13.67 -3.12 31.58
CA LEU A 215 12.39 -2.91 30.92
C LEU A 215 11.62 -4.23 30.74
N LEU A 216 12.32 -5.37 30.65
CA LEU A 216 11.69 -6.68 30.55
C LEU A 216 10.82 -7.00 31.77
N GLU A 217 11.20 -6.50 32.95
CA GLU A 217 10.48 -6.72 34.22
C GLU A 217 9.25 -5.83 34.40
N THR A 218 8.98 -4.90 33.47
CA THR A 218 7.84 -3.97 33.59
C THR A 218 6.50 -4.59 33.18
N HIS A 219 6.53 -5.77 32.54
CA HIS A 219 5.36 -6.47 31.97
C HIS A 219 4.59 -5.68 30.90
N GLU A 220 5.22 -4.68 30.27
CA GLU A 220 4.66 -3.99 29.11
C GLU A 220 4.89 -4.81 27.82
N PRO A 221 4.18 -4.51 26.72
CA PRO A 221 4.44 -5.13 25.43
C PRO A 221 5.88 -4.88 24.94
N LEU A 222 6.49 -5.87 24.29
CA LEU A 222 7.87 -5.78 23.80
C LEU A 222 8.08 -4.59 22.86
N GLN A 223 7.08 -4.23 22.04
CA GLN A 223 7.12 -3.03 21.20
C GLN A 223 7.45 -1.76 22.01
N THR A 224 6.87 -1.64 23.21
CA THR A 224 7.08 -0.50 24.10
C THR A 224 8.44 -0.57 24.78
N SER A 225 8.79 -1.72 25.37
CA SER A 225 10.07 -1.91 26.06
C SER A 225 11.25 -1.69 25.14
N VAL A 226 11.18 -2.22 23.92
CA VAL A 226 12.28 -2.09 22.96
C VAL A 226 12.40 -0.67 22.44
N LYS A 227 11.30 0.03 22.14
CA LYS A 227 11.34 1.46 21.79
C LYS A 227 11.94 2.33 22.90
N ARG A 228 11.69 1.99 24.17
CA ARG A 228 12.30 2.66 25.32
C ARG A 228 13.79 2.34 25.44
N ALA A 229 14.17 1.06 25.29
CA ALA A 229 15.57 0.63 25.27
C ALA A 229 16.36 1.30 24.13
N GLN A 230 15.74 1.50 22.97
CA GLN A 230 16.32 2.23 21.84
C GLN A 230 16.70 3.65 22.22
N ARG A 231 15.75 4.40 22.81
CA ARG A 231 15.98 5.78 23.28
C ARG A 231 17.09 5.82 24.33
N MET A 232 17.00 4.99 25.36
CA MET A 232 17.99 4.95 26.45
C MET A 232 19.40 4.63 25.95
N THR A 233 19.54 3.65 25.04
CA THR A 233 20.83 3.27 24.46
C THR A 233 21.42 4.43 23.66
N ARG A 234 20.61 5.05 22.79
CA ARG A 234 21.01 6.21 22.00
C ARG A 234 21.46 7.37 22.88
N ASP A 235 20.67 7.74 23.88
CA ASP A 235 20.96 8.90 24.73
C ASP A 235 22.25 8.69 25.53
N LEU A 236 22.51 7.45 25.97
CA LEU A 236 23.76 7.09 26.64
C LEU A 236 24.97 7.19 25.71
N VAL A 237 24.88 6.71 24.47
CA VAL A 237 26.00 6.74 23.51
C VAL A 237 26.20 8.14 22.91
N ALA A 238 25.15 8.96 22.81
CA ALA A 238 25.24 10.34 22.38
C ALA A 238 26.15 11.20 23.27
N THR A 239 26.28 10.86 24.57
CA THR A 239 27.18 11.56 25.52
C THR A 239 28.66 11.56 25.09
N ILE A 240 29.06 10.62 24.22
CA ILE A 240 30.43 10.47 23.73
C ILE A 240 30.56 10.85 22.25
N ASN A 241 29.55 11.52 21.69
CA ASN A 241 29.44 11.88 20.28
C ASN A 241 29.59 10.65 19.35
N LYS A 242 28.91 9.56 19.72
CA LYS A 242 28.82 8.32 18.94
C LYS A 242 27.37 7.91 18.81
N GLU A 243 27.13 6.92 17.95
CA GLU A 243 25.80 6.40 17.65
C GLU A 243 25.70 4.91 17.99
N GLN A 244 24.62 4.54 18.65
CA GLN A 244 24.14 3.18 18.81
C GLN A 244 22.63 3.22 19.03
N VAL A 245 21.89 2.70 18.07
CA VAL A 245 20.44 2.58 18.10
C VAL A 245 20.12 1.10 17.90
N PRO A 246 19.62 0.38 18.92
CA PRO A 246 19.12 -0.98 18.74
C PRO A 246 18.07 -1.05 17.64
N SER A 247 17.97 -2.16 16.90
CA SER A 247 16.92 -2.37 15.89
C SER A 247 16.06 -3.56 16.28
N TYR A 248 14.83 -3.66 15.76
CA TYR A 248 14.00 -4.83 15.98
C TYR A 248 13.15 -5.19 14.76
N VAL A 249 12.82 -6.48 14.66
CA VAL A 249 11.92 -7.05 13.66
C VAL A 249 10.71 -7.62 14.40
N ASP A 250 9.52 -7.17 14.02
CA ASP A 250 8.25 -7.59 14.63
C ASP A 250 7.36 -8.32 13.62
N GLU A 251 7.36 -9.64 13.72
CA GLU A 251 6.54 -10.56 12.92
C GLU A 251 5.39 -11.14 13.76
N VAL A 252 5.02 -10.48 14.86
CA VAL A 252 3.91 -10.89 15.74
C VAL A 252 2.62 -10.19 15.31
N GLU A 253 1.53 -10.95 15.21
CA GLU A 253 0.19 -10.41 15.06
C GLU A 253 -0.32 -9.91 16.43
N GLY A 254 -0.44 -8.58 16.60
CA GLY A 254 -0.86 -7.95 17.85
C GLY A 254 0.30 -7.61 18.80
N LEU A 255 0.07 -7.71 20.12
CA LEU A 255 1.08 -7.36 21.12
C LEU A 255 2.00 -8.54 21.45
N ALA A 256 3.31 -8.31 21.38
CA ALA A 256 4.30 -9.31 21.73
C ALA A 256 4.53 -9.29 23.26
N CYS A 257 3.93 -10.27 23.94
CA CYS A 257 3.86 -10.31 25.40
C CYS A 257 4.69 -11.45 26.01
N LEU A 258 5.68 -11.09 26.85
CA LEU A 258 6.53 -12.05 27.57
C LEU A 258 5.83 -12.77 28.73
N THR A 259 4.70 -12.24 29.22
CA THR A 259 3.97 -12.84 30.35
C THR A 259 2.47 -12.77 30.12
N ASP A 260 1.71 -13.66 30.75
CA ASP A 260 0.24 -13.65 30.68
C ASP A 260 -0.35 -12.36 31.25
N ARG A 261 0.39 -11.72 32.16
CA ARG A 261 0.06 -10.41 32.69
C ARG A 261 0.00 -9.34 31.59
N CYS A 262 0.92 -9.36 30.64
CA CYS A 262 0.89 -8.47 29.47
C CYS A 262 -0.32 -8.78 28.57
N GLN A 263 -0.65 -10.05 28.37
CA GLN A 263 -1.84 -10.44 27.57
C GLN A 263 -3.15 -10.03 28.25
N SER A 264 -3.21 -10.05 29.58
CA SER A 264 -4.39 -9.62 30.34
C SER A 264 -4.73 -8.14 30.13
N LEU A 265 -3.77 -7.31 29.69
CA LEU A 265 -3.98 -5.90 29.33
C LEU A 265 -4.90 -5.75 28.10
N GLN A 266 -5.10 -6.80 27.29
CA GLN A 266 -6.02 -6.82 26.17
C GLN A 266 -7.37 -7.48 26.46
N ALA A 267 -7.54 -8.08 27.64
CA ALA A 267 -8.78 -8.79 27.97
C ALA A 267 -9.97 -7.80 27.90
N PRO A 268 -11.14 -8.19 27.36
CA PRO A 268 -12.33 -7.34 27.36
C PRO A 268 -12.69 -6.83 28.76
N ALA A 269 -12.35 -7.60 29.80
CA ALA A 269 -12.47 -7.21 31.20
C ALA A 269 -11.47 -6.10 31.62
N PHE A 270 -10.23 -6.13 31.13
CA PHE A 270 -9.25 -5.06 31.35
C PHE A 270 -9.66 -3.79 30.63
N GLN A 271 -10.06 -3.86 29.37
CA GLN A 271 -10.62 -2.72 28.62
C GLN A 271 -11.91 -2.18 29.26
N ALA A 272 -12.76 -3.06 29.80
CA ALA A 272 -13.94 -2.65 30.57
C ALA A 272 -13.55 -1.96 31.88
N CYS A 273 -12.49 -2.43 32.53
CA CYS A 273 -11.91 -1.76 33.70
C CYS A 273 -11.29 -0.41 33.35
N GLU A 274 -10.58 -0.30 32.23
CA GLU A 274 -10.02 0.95 31.74
C GLU A 274 -11.13 1.95 31.44
N ARG A 275 -12.19 1.54 30.74
CA ARG A 275 -13.41 2.34 30.53
C ARG A 275 -14.09 2.72 31.85
N ARG A 276 -14.15 1.81 32.82
CA ARG A 276 -14.77 2.03 34.13
C ARG A 276 -13.97 3.04 34.96
N LEU A 277 -12.65 2.91 34.98
CA LEU A 277 -11.73 3.80 35.68
C LEU A 277 -11.64 5.16 34.97
N SER A 278 -11.67 5.21 33.64
CA SER A 278 -11.71 6.47 32.89
C SER A 278 -13.04 7.21 33.09
N THR A 279 -14.16 6.49 33.05
CA THR A 279 -15.49 7.06 33.37
C THR A 279 -15.55 7.57 34.81
N ALA A 280 -14.94 6.85 35.75
CA ALA A 280 -14.82 7.27 37.14
C ALA A 280 -13.90 8.50 37.29
N ARG A 281 -12.76 8.54 36.57
CA ARG A 281 -11.82 9.68 36.54
C ARG A 281 -12.51 10.96 36.09
N GLY A 282 -13.43 10.87 35.13
CA GLY A 282 -14.23 12.03 34.68
C GLY A 282 -15.29 12.51 35.68
N ARG A 283 -15.53 11.78 36.79
CA ARG A 283 -16.64 12.05 37.73
C ARG A 283 -16.21 12.18 39.19
N LEU A 284 -15.09 11.59 39.59
CA LEU A 284 -14.67 11.45 40.98
C LEU A 284 -13.27 12.04 41.20
N ALA A 285 -13.12 12.90 42.21
CA ALA A 285 -11.81 13.40 42.63
C ALA A 285 -10.97 12.28 43.29
N LEU A 286 -9.64 12.32 43.21
CA LEU A 286 -8.75 11.23 43.66
C LEU A 286 -9.05 10.71 45.09
N CYS A 287 -9.39 11.59 46.03
CA CYS A 287 -9.71 11.21 47.42
C CYS A 287 -11.20 10.93 47.68
N ASP A 288 -12.05 10.92 46.65
CA ASP A 288 -13.46 10.62 46.77
C ASP A 288 -13.68 9.17 47.25
N PRO A 289 -14.54 8.91 48.27
CA PRO A 289 -14.87 7.56 48.71
C PRO A 289 -15.46 6.68 47.59
N GLY A 290 -16.11 7.28 46.59
CA GLY A 290 -16.69 6.59 45.43
C GLY A 290 -15.68 5.79 44.61
N TRP A 291 -14.39 6.11 44.69
CA TRP A 291 -13.32 5.31 44.07
C TRP A 291 -13.30 3.86 44.58
N GLN A 292 -13.74 3.62 45.81
CA GLN A 292 -13.61 2.31 46.44
C GLN A 292 -14.34 1.21 45.65
N GLU A 293 -15.54 1.48 45.13
CA GLU A 293 -16.29 0.55 44.28
C GLU A 293 -15.62 0.31 42.91
N HIS A 294 -15.08 1.37 42.30
CA HIS A 294 -14.39 1.26 41.00
C HIS A 294 -13.04 0.53 41.10
N LEU A 295 -12.34 0.74 42.22
CA LEU A 295 -11.09 0.05 42.53
C LEU A 295 -11.36 -1.41 42.88
N GLU A 296 -12.38 -1.74 43.67
CA GLU A 296 -12.75 -3.13 43.98
C GLU A 296 -13.20 -3.91 42.73
N ALA A 297 -13.85 -3.23 41.77
CA ALA A 297 -14.20 -3.81 40.47
C ALA A 297 -12.99 -4.03 39.54
N CYS A 298 -11.83 -3.44 39.85
CA CYS A 298 -10.61 -3.49 39.03
C CYS A 298 -9.38 -3.86 39.88
N PRO A 299 -9.35 -5.07 40.49
CA PRO A 299 -8.31 -5.48 41.45
C PRO A 299 -6.89 -5.43 40.84
N ASP A 300 -6.73 -5.94 39.62
CA ASP A 300 -5.42 -6.20 38.99
C ASP A 300 -5.00 -5.14 37.94
N HIS A 301 -5.82 -4.11 37.71
CA HIS A 301 -5.54 -3.06 36.72
C HIS A 301 -4.46 -2.09 37.20
N GLN A 302 -3.44 -1.79 36.36
CA GLN A 302 -2.32 -0.92 36.73
C GLN A 302 -2.78 0.46 37.21
N ALA A 303 -3.68 1.11 36.48
CA ALA A 303 -4.25 2.40 36.89
C ALA A 303 -4.98 2.30 38.25
N ALA A 304 -5.73 1.23 38.53
CA ALA A 304 -6.38 1.05 39.83
C ALA A 304 -5.36 0.81 40.96
N ARG A 305 -4.27 0.08 40.69
CA ARG A 305 -3.18 -0.12 41.66
C ARG A 305 -2.45 1.19 41.95
N ILE A 306 -2.12 1.96 40.92
CA ILE A 306 -1.53 3.29 41.05
C ILE A 306 -2.49 4.19 41.83
N LEU A 307 -3.77 4.24 41.46
CA LEU A 307 -4.80 4.99 42.19
C LEU A 307 -4.95 4.53 43.65
N ARG A 308 -4.79 3.24 43.98
CA ARG A 308 -4.75 2.78 45.38
C ARG A 308 -3.53 3.31 46.11
N LEU A 309 -2.34 3.18 45.52
CA LEU A 309 -1.10 3.69 46.10
C LEU A 309 -1.10 5.22 46.23
N ASP A 310 -1.66 5.91 45.25
CA ASP A 310 -1.85 7.36 45.24
C ASP A 310 -2.89 7.77 46.28
N ARG A 311 -3.99 7.03 46.43
CA ARG A 311 -4.95 7.28 47.52
C ARG A 311 -4.33 7.00 48.89
N GLU A 312 -3.60 5.91 49.05
CA GLU A 312 -2.93 5.56 50.32
C GLU A 312 -1.80 6.53 50.68
N SER A 313 -1.08 7.07 49.68
CA SER A 313 0.04 7.99 49.90
C SER A 313 -0.37 9.48 49.93
N LEU A 314 -1.40 9.89 49.19
CA LEU A 314 -1.82 11.28 49.02
C LEU A 314 -3.09 11.62 49.82
N CYS A 315 -3.99 10.65 50.04
CA CYS A 315 -5.20 10.85 50.82
C CYS A 315 -4.95 10.41 52.27
N SER A 316 -4.53 11.35 53.11
CA SER A 316 -4.30 11.05 54.53
C SER A 316 -5.56 10.49 55.22
N ALA A 317 -5.38 9.56 56.16
CA ALA A 317 -6.40 9.23 57.16
C ALA A 317 -6.76 10.43 58.08
N SER A 318 -6.13 11.60 57.87
CA SER A 318 -6.26 12.80 58.70
C SER A 318 -6.00 14.10 57.90
N GLY A 319 -6.82 14.42 56.89
CA GLY A 319 -6.89 15.73 56.21
C GLY A 319 -5.66 16.68 56.15
N ALA A 320 -4.45 16.20 55.85
CA ALA A 320 -3.27 17.07 55.67
C ALA A 320 -3.00 17.35 54.19
N ALA A 321 -2.69 18.60 53.86
CA ALA A 321 -2.43 19.04 52.49
C ALA A 321 -1.02 18.62 52.00
N LEU A 322 -0.91 18.19 50.73
CA LEU A 322 0.36 17.88 50.07
C LEU A 322 1.36 19.03 50.15
N THR A 323 2.64 18.72 50.33
CA THR A 323 3.73 19.69 50.26
C THR A 323 3.97 20.17 48.82
N SER A 324 4.60 21.33 48.63
CA SER A 324 4.92 21.85 47.29
C SER A 324 5.79 20.88 46.48
N ARG A 325 6.71 20.14 47.12
CA ARG A 325 7.58 19.16 46.46
C ARG A 325 6.80 17.95 45.95
N GLU A 326 5.84 17.46 46.73
CA GLU A 326 4.99 16.33 46.34
C GLU A 326 4.05 16.70 45.19
N LYS A 327 3.49 17.92 45.22
CA LYS A 327 2.65 18.44 44.12
C LYS A 327 3.44 18.54 42.81
N ILE A 328 4.66 19.07 42.86
CA ILE A 328 5.53 19.18 41.69
C ILE A 328 5.89 17.79 41.14
N LEU A 329 6.23 16.83 41.99
CA LEU A 329 6.53 15.46 41.56
C LEU A 329 5.32 14.77 40.92
N ALA A 330 4.11 15.02 41.42
CA ALA A 330 2.88 14.51 40.82
C ALA A 330 2.67 15.09 39.41
N CYS A 331 2.89 16.40 39.22
CA CYS A 331 2.85 17.02 37.90
C CYS A 331 3.94 16.46 36.96
N ASP A 332 5.18 16.29 37.45
CA ASP A 332 6.28 15.74 36.66
C ASP A 332 5.97 14.32 36.16
N ARG A 333 5.32 13.48 36.97
CA ARG A 333 4.90 12.13 36.57
C ARG A 333 3.72 12.12 35.60
N ALA A 334 2.81 13.08 35.72
CA ALA A 334 1.61 13.13 34.91
C ALA A 334 1.83 13.82 33.55
N ALA A 335 2.77 14.77 33.47
CA ALA A 335 2.97 15.62 32.30
C ALA A 335 4.43 16.05 32.06
N GLY A 336 5.42 15.39 32.66
CA GLY A 336 6.84 15.69 32.49
C GLY A 336 7.23 15.88 31.02
N SER A 337 7.94 16.96 30.70
CA SER A 337 8.29 17.30 29.31
C SER A 337 9.75 17.02 29.03
N GLU A 338 10.03 16.50 27.84
CA GLU A 338 11.38 16.31 27.30
C GLU A 338 12.22 17.61 27.29
N PHE A 339 11.58 18.78 27.20
CA PHE A 339 12.30 20.07 27.24
C PHE A 339 12.88 20.40 28.63
N PHE A 340 12.45 19.70 29.68
CA PHE A 340 12.91 19.90 31.06
C PHE A 340 13.44 18.60 31.66
N GLU A 341 13.88 17.65 30.83
CA GLU A 341 14.27 16.31 31.27
C GLU A 341 15.44 16.31 32.25
N SER A 342 16.41 17.21 32.07
CA SER A 342 17.54 17.40 33.00
C SER A 342 17.12 17.94 34.37
N GLU A 343 15.92 18.50 34.49
CA GLU A 343 15.37 19.00 35.74
C GLU A 343 14.50 17.95 36.45
N LEU A 344 14.08 16.88 35.75
CA LEU A 344 13.22 15.85 36.33
C LEU A 344 13.94 15.04 37.42
N PRO A 345 13.24 14.65 38.51
CA PRO A 345 13.82 13.81 39.54
C PRO A 345 14.25 12.44 39.00
N SER A 346 15.33 11.85 39.53
CA SER A 346 15.80 10.53 39.13
C SER A 346 14.69 9.47 39.21
N GLY A 347 14.49 8.72 38.12
CA GLY A 347 13.43 7.71 38.01
C GLY A 347 12.07 8.26 37.53
N VAL A 348 11.96 9.56 37.25
CA VAL A 348 10.81 10.17 36.59
C VAL A 348 11.19 10.45 35.14
N LEU A 349 10.46 9.85 34.21
CA LEU A 349 10.66 10.01 32.77
C LEU A 349 9.72 11.07 32.21
N SER A 350 10.09 11.66 31.08
CA SER A 350 9.19 12.50 30.29
C SER A 350 8.00 11.69 29.76
N VAL A 351 6.84 12.35 29.67
CA VAL A 351 5.57 11.82 29.15
C VAL A 351 5.34 12.40 27.75
N ASP A 352 5.15 11.55 26.76
CA ASP A 352 4.79 11.98 25.40
C ASP A 352 3.48 12.77 25.44
N PHE A 353 3.33 13.74 24.54
CA PHE A 353 2.12 14.55 24.49
C PHE A 353 0.86 13.72 24.24
N SER A 354 0.93 12.66 23.43
CA SER A 354 -0.23 11.77 23.18
C SER A 354 -0.63 10.93 24.40
N ASP A 355 0.31 10.73 25.34
CA ASP A 355 0.13 9.84 26.48
C ASP A 355 -0.32 10.59 27.75
N ILE A 356 -0.48 11.92 27.66
CA ILE A 356 -0.97 12.73 28.76
C ILE A 356 -2.43 12.37 29.04
N ALA A 357 -2.71 11.89 30.25
CA ALA A 357 -4.06 11.75 30.76
C ALA A 357 -4.57 13.13 31.23
N PRO A 358 -5.34 13.89 30.43
CA PRO A 358 -5.35 15.34 30.58
C PRO A 358 -6.06 15.82 31.85
N ALA A 359 -7.19 15.22 32.23
CA ALA A 359 -7.86 15.52 33.50
C ALA A 359 -6.96 15.31 34.74
N GLU A 360 -6.18 14.22 34.78
CA GLU A 360 -5.26 13.91 35.89
C GLU A 360 -4.08 14.88 35.91
N ALA A 361 -3.49 15.10 34.73
CA ALA A 361 -2.36 16.00 34.54
C ALA A 361 -2.70 17.46 34.85
N ILE A 362 -3.86 17.95 34.41
CA ILE A 362 -4.36 19.30 34.74
C ILE A 362 -4.53 19.43 36.24
N ALA A 363 -5.16 18.47 36.91
CA ALA A 363 -5.37 18.53 38.37
C ALA A 363 -4.03 18.58 39.13
N ALA A 364 -3.11 17.69 38.79
CA ALA A 364 -1.79 17.62 39.42
C ALA A 364 -0.96 18.88 39.14
N CYS A 365 -0.89 19.31 37.88
CA CYS A 365 -0.08 20.45 37.46
C CYS A 365 -0.67 21.78 37.89
N ARG A 366 -1.99 21.92 38.01
CA ARG A 366 -2.62 23.13 38.56
C ARG A 366 -2.31 23.27 40.04
N ALA A 367 -2.42 22.19 40.82
CA ALA A 367 -2.03 22.20 42.22
C ALA A 367 -0.53 22.51 42.42
N ALA A 368 0.32 22.01 41.53
CA ALA A 368 1.75 22.32 41.53
C ALA A 368 2.03 23.78 41.14
N PHE A 369 1.34 24.30 40.13
CA PHE A 369 1.47 25.67 39.66
C PHE A 369 1.02 26.68 40.71
N ASP A 370 -0.10 26.43 41.40
CA ASP A 370 -0.56 27.25 42.52
C ASP A 370 0.46 27.28 43.68
N ALA A 371 1.16 26.17 43.90
CA ALA A 371 2.18 26.05 44.94
C ALA A 371 3.55 26.64 44.54
N ALA A 372 3.83 26.76 43.23
CA ALA A 372 5.09 27.22 42.68
C ALA A 372 4.90 27.99 41.34
N PRO A 373 4.23 29.16 41.35
CA PRO A 373 3.80 29.84 40.12
C PRO A 373 4.95 30.42 39.29
N SER A 374 6.15 30.54 39.87
CA SER A 374 7.36 30.97 39.17
C SER A 374 8.19 29.81 38.60
N ASN A 375 7.78 28.56 38.82
CA ASN A 375 8.47 27.40 38.28
C ASN A 375 8.05 27.19 36.81
N LEU A 376 8.97 27.49 35.88
CA LEU A 376 8.69 27.46 34.45
C LEU A 376 8.36 26.07 33.93
N ARG A 377 9.04 25.05 34.44
CA ARG A 377 8.77 23.66 34.11
C ARG A 377 7.33 23.28 34.47
N VAL A 378 6.89 23.62 35.68
CA VAL A 378 5.51 23.33 36.14
C VAL A 378 4.47 24.09 35.31
N GLY A 379 4.72 25.37 35.01
CA GLY A 379 3.85 26.16 34.13
C GLY A 379 3.74 25.56 32.73
N TYR A 380 4.87 25.15 32.15
CA TYR A 380 4.91 24.48 30.85
C TYR A 380 4.12 23.16 30.86
N GLN A 381 4.32 22.33 31.89
CA GLN A 381 3.62 21.06 32.05
C GLN A 381 2.10 21.26 32.24
N LEU A 382 1.66 22.30 32.96
CA LEU A 382 0.25 22.66 33.05
C LEU A 382 -0.32 23.07 31.69
N ALA A 383 0.38 23.96 30.96
CA ALA A 383 -0.07 24.45 29.67
C ALA A 383 -0.17 23.33 28.62
N ARG A 384 0.77 22.37 28.58
CA ARG A 384 0.64 21.21 27.67
C ARG A 384 -0.49 20.27 28.09
N SER A 385 -0.76 20.11 29.40
CA SER A 385 -1.87 19.30 29.90
C SER A 385 -3.22 19.89 29.50
N LEU A 386 -3.37 21.21 29.60
CA LEU A 386 -4.55 21.94 29.14
C LEU A 386 -4.78 21.77 27.63
N ARG A 387 -3.71 21.84 26.83
CA ARG A 387 -3.79 21.58 25.38
C ARG A 387 -4.14 20.14 25.04
N ALA A 388 -3.72 19.16 25.85
CA ALA A 388 -4.06 17.76 25.64
C ALA A 388 -5.55 17.48 25.90
N GLU A 389 -6.18 18.18 26.85
CA GLU A 389 -7.64 18.13 27.06
C GLU A 389 -8.40 18.83 25.91
N GLY A 390 -7.82 19.91 25.38
CA GLY A 390 -8.42 20.71 24.32
C GLY A 390 -9.60 21.56 24.80
N GLY A 391 -10.33 22.14 23.84
CA GLY A 391 -11.41 23.10 24.11
C GLY A 391 -10.91 24.54 24.24
N GLU A 392 -11.77 25.49 23.83
CA GLU A 392 -11.42 26.91 23.68
C GLU A 392 -10.86 27.53 24.98
N ALA A 393 -11.51 27.26 26.12
CA ALA A 393 -11.08 27.81 27.41
C ALA A 393 -9.70 27.29 27.85
N ASN A 394 -9.47 25.98 27.72
CA ASN A 394 -8.19 25.37 28.09
C ASN A 394 -7.06 25.82 27.15
N ASN A 395 -7.35 25.93 25.85
CA ASN A 395 -6.39 26.42 24.86
C ASN A 395 -6.00 27.88 25.12
N SER A 396 -6.98 28.74 25.43
CA SER A 396 -6.73 30.15 25.77
C SER A 396 -5.94 30.30 27.08
N GLU A 397 -6.22 29.48 28.09
CA GLU A 397 -5.44 29.49 29.32
C GLU A 397 -4.00 29.01 29.10
N ALA A 398 -3.81 27.91 28.37
CA ALA A 398 -2.49 27.40 28.02
C ALA A 398 -1.66 28.43 27.26
N GLU A 399 -2.28 29.10 26.28
CA GLU A 399 -1.67 30.20 25.52
C GLU A 399 -1.18 31.31 26.45
N GLY A 400 -2.03 31.77 27.38
CA GLY A 400 -1.67 32.80 28.35
C GLY A 400 -0.49 32.42 29.25
N ILE A 401 -0.42 31.14 29.67
CA ILE A 401 0.69 30.61 30.47
C ILE A 401 1.99 30.61 29.64
N TYR A 402 1.97 30.09 28.41
CA TYR A 402 3.15 30.08 27.55
C TYR A 402 3.65 31.49 27.22
N LEU A 403 2.75 32.40 26.86
CA LEU A 403 3.08 33.80 26.54
C LEU A 403 3.75 34.50 27.71
N THR A 404 3.19 34.35 28.91
CA THR A 404 3.75 34.96 30.12
C THR A 404 5.15 34.43 30.42
N ALA A 405 5.35 33.11 30.29
CA ALA A 405 6.64 32.47 30.52
C ALA A 405 7.67 32.88 29.46
N CYS A 406 7.30 32.91 28.18
CA CYS A 406 8.15 33.37 27.08
C CYS A 406 8.62 34.82 27.29
N GLN A 407 7.68 35.74 27.55
CA GLN A 407 7.99 37.16 27.70
C GLN A 407 8.85 37.49 28.92
N ARG A 408 8.67 36.77 30.04
CA ARG A 408 9.37 37.08 31.30
C ARG A 408 10.74 36.43 31.40
N HIS A 409 10.91 35.25 30.80
CA HIS A 409 12.09 34.42 31.04
C HIS A 409 12.88 34.11 29.77
N ASN A 410 12.37 34.52 28.60
CA ASN A 410 13.00 34.25 27.30
C ASN A 410 13.35 32.76 27.13
N ASN A 411 12.45 31.89 27.60
CA ASN A 411 12.68 30.44 27.62
C ASN A 411 12.25 29.83 26.27
N PRO A 412 13.13 29.08 25.58
CA PRO A 412 12.83 28.51 24.27
C PRO A 412 11.56 27.64 24.25
N ALA A 413 11.39 26.75 25.22
CA ALA A 413 10.22 25.86 25.27
C ALA A 413 8.92 26.64 25.41
N ALA A 414 8.87 27.65 26.29
CA ALA A 414 7.70 28.50 26.46
C ALA A 414 7.38 29.31 25.19
N CYS A 415 8.39 29.89 24.53
CA CYS A 415 8.20 30.65 23.30
C CYS A 415 7.72 29.77 22.14
N PHE A 416 8.31 28.58 21.97
CA PHE A 416 7.83 27.56 21.05
C PHE A 416 6.38 27.15 21.34
N GLY A 417 6.05 26.87 22.61
CA GLY A 417 4.72 26.48 23.04
C GLY A 417 3.66 27.55 22.73
N ALA A 418 4.01 28.83 22.95
CA ALA A 418 3.15 29.97 22.62
C ALA A 418 2.97 30.13 21.10
N GLY A 419 4.08 30.08 20.33
CA GLY A 419 4.05 30.16 18.88
C GLY A 419 3.18 29.07 18.26
N LYS A 420 3.37 27.81 18.69
CA LYS A 420 2.54 26.68 18.24
C LYS A 420 1.07 26.80 18.64
N ALA A 421 0.75 27.47 19.75
CA ALA A 421 -0.64 27.69 20.17
C ALA A 421 -1.35 28.74 19.29
N LEU A 422 -0.60 29.75 18.82
CA LEU A 422 -1.11 30.86 18.03
C LEU A 422 -1.08 30.62 16.52
N ALA A 423 -0.36 29.60 16.03
CA ALA A 423 -0.09 29.40 14.60
C ALA A 423 -1.34 29.47 13.68
N SER A 424 -2.50 28.97 14.14
CA SER A 424 -3.74 29.01 13.36
C SER A 424 -4.62 30.24 13.61
N SER A 425 -4.52 30.88 14.78
CA SER A 425 -5.39 32.00 15.19
C SER A 425 -4.77 33.38 14.96
N ASP A 426 -3.45 33.47 15.12
CA ASP A 426 -2.64 34.69 14.95
C ASP A 426 -1.25 34.28 14.42
N PRO A 427 -1.15 33.93 13.13
CA PRO A 427 0.10 33.46 12.50
C PRO A 427 1.23 34.50 12.57
N ASP A 428 0.92 35.80 12.52
CA ASP A 428 1.94 36.87 12.59
C ASP A 428 2.62 36.88 13.96
N ARG A 429 1.81 36.80 15.02
CA ARG A 429 2.33 36.74 16.39
C ARG A 429 3.01 35.41 16.67
N ALA A 430 2.48 34.31 16.11
CA ALA A 430 3.11 33.01 16.19
C ALA A 430 4.52 33.04 15.59
N ALA A 431 4.67 33.60 14.38
CA ALA A 431 5.95 33.74 13.71
C ALA A 431 6.97 34.52 14.55
N ALA A 432 6.56 35.65 15.15
CA ALA A 432 7.44 36.42 16.03
C ALA A 432 7.94 35.64 17.26
N LEU A 433 7.07 34.83 17.87
CA LEU A 433 7.42 34.00 19.04
C LEU A 433 8.29 32.80 18.67
N LEU A 434 8.03 32.19 17.51
CA LEU A 434 8.83 31.08 16.97
C LEU A 434 10.22 31.58 16.57
N ASP A 435 10.31 32.74 15.91
CA ASP A 435 11.58 33.41 15.59
C ASP A 435 12.39 33.73 16.85
N GLN A 436 11.73 34.27 17.89
CA GLN A 436 12.37 34.51 19.18
C GLN A 436 12.95 33.22 19.78
N SER A 437 12.20 32.12 19.74
CA SER A 437 12.67 30.81 20.23
C SER A 437 13.80 30.24 19.38
N CYS A 438 13.69 30.31 18.05
CA CYS A 438 14.67 29.81 17.10
C CYS A 438 16.03 30.49 17.30
N LYS A 439 16.04 31.82 17.44
CA LYS A 439 17.26 32.64 17.66
C LYS A 439 18.02 32.33 18.95
N LEU A 440 17.39 31.67 19.92
CA LEU A 440 18.07 31.25 21.15
C LEU A 440 19.04 30.09 20.91
N LYS A 441 18.82 29.29 19.87
CA LYS A 441 19.66 28.12 19.51
C LYS A 441 19.95 27.19 20.70
N ASP A 442 18.98 27.07 21.62
CA ASP A 442 19.15 26.38 22.90
C ASP A 442 18.20 25.17 22.98
N GLY A 443 18.76 24.01 22.64
CA GLY A 443 18.09 22.73 22.72
C GLY A 443 16.96 22.52 21.71
N ARG A 444 16.22 21.43 21.92
CA ARG A 444 15.22 20.93 20.97
C ARG A 444 14.05 21.89 20.71
N ALA A 445 13.71 22.73 21.69
CA ALA A 445 12.62 23.71 21.53
C ALA A 445 12.97 24.83 20.54
N SER A 446 14.23 25.29 20.50
CA SER A 446 14.68 26.23 19.46
C SER A 446 14.61 25.58 18.08
N ALA A 447 15.07 24.34 17.97
CA ALA A 447 15.06 23.61 16.70
C ALA A 447 13.63 23.42 16.15
N LEU A 448 12.70 22.94 16.98
CA LEU A 448 11.28 22.82 16.60
C LEU A 448 10.65 24.18 16.28
N ALA A 449 11.06 25.26 16.94
CA ALA A 449 10.57 26.59 16.61
C ALA A 449 11.04 27.06 15.23
N CYS A 450 12.31 26.80 14.86
CA CYS A 450 12.81 27.05 13.52
C CYS A 450 12.00 26.26 12.48
N THR A 451 11.77 24.96 12.70
CA THR A 451 10.94 24.12 11.81
C THR A 451 9.52 24.65 11.66
N ASN A 452 8.87 25.07 12.75
CA ASN A 452 7.50 25.59 12.68
C ASN A 452 7.44 26.98 12.03
N LEU A 453 8.46 27.82 12.23
CA LEU A 453 8.57 29.10 11.55
C LEU A 453 8.78 28.92 10.05
N ALA A 454 9.62 27.95 9.65
CA ALA A 454 9.84 27.60 8.26
C ALA A 454 8.53 27.22 7.55
N TYR A 455 7.68 26.42 8.20
CA TYR A 455 6.35 26.10 7.65
C TYR A 455 5.45 27.32 7.46
N LEU A 456 5.50 28.32 8.36
CA LEU A 456 4.71 29.55 8.19
C LEU A 456 5.16 30.38 6.97
N TYR A 457 6.47 30.43 6.70
CA TYR A 457 7.01 31.09 5.50
C TYR A 457 6.74 30.30 4.22
N ARG A 458 6.85 28.97 4.27
CA ARG A 458 6.54 28.09 3.14
C ARG A 458 5.07 28.20 2.72
N ASP A 459 4.16 28.32 3.69
CA ASP A 459 2.71 28.32 3.42
C ASP A 459 2.13 29.74 3.23
N GLY A 460 2.94 30.80 3.36
CA GLY A 460 2.47 32.19 3.28
C GLY A 460 1.39 32.54 4.32
N ALA A 461 1.64 32.19 5.59
CA ALA A 461 0.62 32.28 6.64
C ALA A 461 0.43 33.72 7.18
N GLY A 462 -0.84 34.16 7.26
CA GLY A 462 -1.16 35.46 7.85
C GLY A 462 -0.83 36.63 6.92
N SER A 463 0.01 37.55 7.39
CA SER A 463 0.57 38.63 6.59
C SER A 463 1.94 38.31 6.00
N LEU A 464 2.47 37.11 6.24
CA LEU A 464 3.70 36.63 5.62
C LEU A 464 3.44 36.25 4.16
N ASP A 465 4.25 36.76 3.26
CA ASP A 465 4.30 36.26 1.88
C ASP A 465 4.96 34.87 1.87
N GLU A 466 4.58 34.05 0.89
CA GLU A 466 5.29 32.79 0.60
C GLU A 466 6.76 33.09 0.28
N ASP A 467 7.67 32.51 1.07
CA ASP A 467 9.12 32.71 0.96
C ASP A 467 9.84 31.38 1.22
N LEU A 468 10.02 30.61 0.14
CA LEU A 468 10.67 29.31 0.19
C LEU A 468 12.15 29.39 0.57
N ASP A 469 12.86 30.46 0.18
CA ASP A 469 14.28 30.64 0.50
C ASP A 469 14.46 30.80 2.02
N THR A 470 13.67 31.70 2.63
CA THR A 470 13.68 31.89 4.09
C THR A 470 13.24 30.61 4.81
N ALA A 471 12.24 29.89 4.27
CA ALA A 471 11.80 28.61 4.85
C ALA A 471 12.92 27.56 4.82
N ILE A 472 13.63 27.41 3.69
CA ILE A 472 14.74 26.46 3.55
C ILE A 472 15.87 26.79 4.52
N ASP A 473 16.25 28.06 4.65
CA ASP A 473 17.30 28.48 5.60
C ASP A 473 16.94 28.12 7.05
N LEU A 474 15.68 28.34 7.44
CA LEU A 474 15.17 27.99 8.77
C LEU A 474 15.10 26.47 8.99
N PHE A 475 14.75 25.69 7.96
CA PHE A 475 14.78 24.23 8.01
C PHE A 475 16.22 23.71 8.18
N ILE A 476 17.19 24.29 7.47
CA ILE A 476 18.62 23.95 7.62
C ILE A 476 19.08 24.29 9.04
N GLU A 477 18.71 25.46 9.57
CA GLU A 477 19.04 25.83 10.95
C GLU A 477 18.44 24.85 11.97
N ALA A 478 17.20 24.42 11.78
CA ALA A 478 16.59 23.37 12.60
C ALA A 478 17.35 22.03 12.50
N CYS A 479 17.77 21.66 11.29
CA CYS A 479 18.56 20.45 11.04
C CYS A 479 19.93 20.50 11.74
N ASP A 480 20.60 21.65 11.72
CA ASP A 480 21.87 21.89 12.40
C ASP A 480 21.73 21.82 13.93
N LEU A 481 20.55 22.15 14.46
CA LEU A 481 20.18 21.97 15.86
C LEU A 481 19.74 20.53 16.19
N GLY A 482 19.85 19.59 15.24
CA GLY A 482 19.58 18.18 15.44
C GLY A 482 18.12 17.78 15.34
N GLU A 483 17.27 18.57 14.69
CA GLU A 483 15.84 18.29 14.51
C GLU A 483 15.56 17.71 13.12
N PRO A 484 15.02 16.48 13.04
CA PRO A 484 14.96 15.76 11.78
C PRO A 484 13.86 16.25 10.82
N TRP A 485 12.79 16.89 11.30
CA TRP A 485 11.84 17.55 10.40
C TRP A 485 12.46 18.75 9.69
N GLY A 486 13.38 19.47 10.35
CA GLY A 486 14.23 20.47 9.72
C GLY A 486 15.02 19.90 8.54
N CYS A 487 15.72 18.78 8.78
CA CYS A 487 16.51 18.13 7.73
C CYS A 487 15.63 17.68 6.55
N ASN A 488 14.51 17.01 6.83
CA ASN A 488 13.58 16.58 5.79
C ASN A 488 12.94 17.75 5.04
N GLY A 489 12.52 18.78 5.78
CA GLY A 489 11.88 19.97 5.23
C GLY A 489 12.79 20.67 4.22
N ALA A 490 14.05 20.92 4.58
CA ALA A 490 15.02 21.50 3.66
C ALA A 490 15.30 20.59 2.47
N ALA A 491 15.52 19.28 2.72
CA ALA A 491 15.78 18.32 1.65
C ALA A 491 14.64 18.27 0.63
N TYR A 492 13.40 18.11 1.09
CA TYR A 492 12.23 18.02 0.23
C TYR A 492 12.02 19.30 -0.60
N GLN A 493 12.06 20.47 0.04
CA GLN A 493 11.85 21.74 -0.68
C GLN A 493 12.94 21.99 -1.74
N LEU A 494 14.19 21.63 -1.45
CA LEU A 494 15.27 21.76 -2.40
C LEU A 494 15.18 20.73 -3.55
N SER A 495 14.70 19.51 -3.29
CA SER A 495 14.48 18.48 -4.33
C SER A 495 13.36 18.88 -5.30
N GLU A 496 12.28 19.46 -4.79
CA GLU A 496 11.08 19.84 -5.57
C GLU A 496 11.22 21.20 -6.30
N ALA A 497 12.34 21.90 -6.16
CA ALA A 497 12.52 23.21 -6.76
C ALA A 497 12.48 23.15 -8.30
N GLU A 498 11.72 24.03 -8.94
CA GLU A 498 11.57 24.04 -10.40
C GLU A 498 12.92 24.22 -11.11
N GLY A 499 13.28 23.25 -11.96
CA GLY A 499 14.55 23.28 -12.68
C GLY A 499 15.77 22.85 -11.86
N GLN A 500 15.58 22.22 -10.69
CA GLN A 500 16.67 21.70 -9.88
C GLN A 500 17.51 20.66 -10.65
N THR A 501 18.82 20.80 -10.56
CA THR A 501 19.78 19.88 -11.20
C THR A 501 20.89 19.39 -10.26
N ASP A 502 21.02 19.97 -9.06
CA ASP A 502 22.03 19.60 -8.07
C ASP A 502 21.39 18.97 -6.81
N PHE A 503 21.45 17.65 -6.72
CA PHE A 503 20.83 16.91 -5.62
C PHE A 503 21.81 16.62 -4.47
N ASP A 504 23.06 17.09 -4.54
CA ASP A 504 24.08 16.77 -3.54
C ASP A 504 23.68 17.30 -2.14
N LEU A 505 23.20 18.55 -2.04
CA LEU A 505 22.75 19.15 -0.79
C LEU A 505 21.44 18.52 -0.25
N PRO A 506 20.34 18.41 -1.02
CA PRO A 506 19.12 17.73 -0.58
C PRO A 506 19.38 16.33 -0.03
N GLN A 507 20.14 15.51 -0.77
CA GLN A 507 20.46 14.14 -0.36
C GLN A 507 21.32 14.11 0.90
N SER A 508 22.25 15.05 1.06
CA SER A 508 23.04 15.16 2.29
C SER A 508 22.19 15.51 3.51
N LEU A 509 21.19 16.39 3.35
CA LEU A 509 20.27 16.80 4.41
C LEU A 509 19.31 15.67 4.76
N ALA A 510 18.71 15.01 3.77
CA ALA A 510 17.88 13.83 3.98
C ALA A 510 18.68 12.70 4.66
N LYS A 511 19.95 12.49 4.27
CA LYS A 511 20.84 11.56 4.96
C LYS A 511 21.07 11.93 6.41
N ARG A 512 21.44 13.17 6.69
CA ARG A 512 21.61 13.65 8.08
C ARG A 512 20.35 13.44 8.91
N GLY A 513 19.17 13.73 8.36
CA GLY A 513 17.90 13.51 9.04
C GLY A 513 17.58 12.04 9.27
N CYS A 514 17.85 11.17 8.29
CA CYS A 514 17.64 9.73 8.41
C CYS A 514 18.58 9.10 9.46
N ASP A 515 19.85 9.50 9.46
CA ASP A 515 20.89 9.03 10.40
C ASP A 515 20.61 9.43 11.87
N MET A 516 19.66 10.33 12.12
CA MET A 516 19.22 10.64 13.49
C MET A 516 18.41 9.48 14.10
N HIS A 517 17.75 8.63 13.30
CA HIS A 517 17.05 7.42 13.73
C HIS A 517 16.01 7.63 14.86
N TYR A 518 15.35 8.79 14.93
CA TYR A 518 14.28 9.01 15.90
C TYR A 518 13.17 9.93 15.39
N GLY A 519 11.94 9.62 15.81
CA GLY A 519 10.77 10.41 15.49
C GLY A 519 10.39 10.37 14.01
N ARG A 520 9.22 10.95 13.71
CA ARG A 520 8.65 10.94 12.36
C ARG A 520 9.48 11.72 11.32
N GLY A 521 10.24 12.73 11.74
CA GLY A 521 11.12 13.47 10.83
C GLY A 521 12.26 12.60 10.27
N SER A 522 12.84 11.70 11.09
CA SER A 522 13.87 10.78 10.61
C SER A 522 13.26 9.76 9.64
N ALA A 523 12.05 9.29 9.97
CA ALA A 523 11.29 8.38 9.12
C ALA A 523 10.98 9.01 7.74
N ALA A 524 10.57 10.29 7.72
CA ALA A 524 10.36 11.05 6.49
C ALA A 524 11.67 11.23 5.71
N SER A 525 12.77 11.58 6.39
CA SER A 525 14.08 11.76 5.74
C SER A 525 14.59 10.47 5.09
N CYS A 526 14.42 9.32 5.77
CA CYS A 526 14.74 8.02 5.20
C CYS A 526 13.83 7.71 4.01
N ASN A 527 12.55 8.05 4.07
CA ASN A 527 11.64 7.88 2.92
C ASN A 527 12.10 8.70 1.72
N THR A 528 12.45 9.98 1.91
CA THR A 528 12.99 10.85 0.86
C THR A 528 14.27 10.27 0.23
N LEU A 529 15.16 9.70 1.04
CA LEU A 529 16.32 9.00 0.49
C LEU A 529 15.95 7.73 -0.28
N GLY A 530 14.97 6.97 0.20
CA GLY A 530 14.47 5.79 -0.51
C GLY A 530 13.99 6.14 -1.91
N VAL A 531 13.18 7.19 -2.04
CA VAL A 531 12.69 7.71 -3.33
C VAL A 531 13.87 8.14 -4.21
N ALA A 532 14.82 8.90 -3.68
CA ALA A 532 15.98 9.35 -4.45
C ALA A 532 16.82 8.20 -5.04
N TYR A 533 16.96 7.08 -4.31
CA TYR A 533 17.64 5.88 -4.82
C TYR A 533 16.77 5.04 -5.76
N GLU A 534 15.46 5.00 -5.56
CA GLU A 534 14.52 4.31 -6.45
C GLU A 534 14.48 4.97 -7.83
N GLU A 535 14.37 6.30 -7.86
CA GLU A 535 14.23 7.07 -9.10
C GLU A 535 15.58 7.39 -9.77
N GLY A 536 16.69 7.33 -9.02
CA GLY A 536 18.02 7.73 -9.49
C GLY A 536 18.17 9.24 -9.62
N GLU A 537 17.83 9.99 -8.56
CA GLU A 537 17.88 11.45 -8.57
C GLU A 537 19.32 11.99 -8.64
N GLY A 538 19.51 13.01 -9.49
CA GLY A 538 20.78 13.71 -9.64
C GLY A 538 21.89 12.86 -10.24
N LYS A 539 22.91 12.53 -9.45
CA LYS A 539 24.04 11.68 -9.86
C LYS A 539 23.91 10.23 -9.39
N LEU A 540 22.81 9.89 -8.72
CA LEU A 540 22.54 8.52 -8.31
C LEU A 540 22.07 7.71 -9.50
N GLU A 541 22.51 6.46 -9.57
CA GLU A 541 21.90 5.47 -10.45
C GLU A 541 20.74 4.82 -9.68
N PRO A 542 19.61 4.47 -10.33
CA PRO A 542 18.54 3.70 -9.70
C PRO A 542 19.06 2.42 -9.01
N ASP A 543 18.77 2.27 -7.72
CA ASP A 543 19.25 1.19 -6.85
C ASP A 543 18.17 0.75 -5.85
N ASN A 544 17.27 -0.11 -6.32
CA ASN A 544 16.17 -0.66 -5.52
C ASN A 544 16.63 -1.36 -4.22
N PRO A 545 17.72 -2.16 -4.18
CA PRO A 545 18.25 -2.68 -2.92
C PRO A 545 18.55 -1.58 -1.88
N THR A 546 19.19 -0.50 -2.29
CA THR A 546 19.48 0.62 -1.39
C THR A 546 18.22 1.40 -1.02
N ALA A 547 17.27 1.59 -1.96
CA ALA A 547 15.98 2.19 -1.67
C ALA A 547 15.19 1.39 -0.61
N ILE A 548 15.11 0.06 -0.76
CA ILE A 548 14.52 -0.86 0.23
C ILE A 548 15.15 -0.67 1.61
N ASP A 549 16.48 -0.53 1.69
CA ASP A 549 17.16 -0.35 2.98
C ASP A 549 16.69 0.95 3.68
N TYR A 550 16.46 2.02 2.95
CA TYR A 550 15.96 3.28 3.51
C TYR A 550 14.45 3.24 3.81
N TYR A 551 13.65 2.63 2.95
CA TYR A 551 12.22 2.44 3.19
C TYR A 551 11.95 1.54 4.39
N GLN A 552 12.73 0.48 4.57
CA GLN A 552 12.65 -0.36 5.75
C GLN A 552 12.96 0.43 7.03
N GLN A 553 14.01 1.27 7.02
CA GLN A 553 14.32 2.14 8.16
C GLN A 553 13.18 3.14 8.44
N ALA A 554 12.61 3.74 7.40
CA ALA A 554 11.45 4.62 7.52
C ALA A 554 10.26 3.87 8.14
N CYS A 555 9.99 2.65 7.68
CA CYS A 555 8.93 1.79 8.18
C CYS A 555 9.11 1.40 9.66
N GLU A 556 10.33 1.02 10.05
CA GLU A 556 10.70 0.69 11.44
C GLU A 556 10.53 1.90 12.39
N LEU A 557 10.75 3.12 11.88
CA LEU A 557 10.51 4.38 12.59
C LEU A 557 9.01 4.78 12.62
N GLY A 558 8.13 3.98 12.01
CA GLY A 558 6.69 4.17 12.00
C GLY A 558 6.16 5.01 10.83
N SER A 559 6.91 5.16 9.74
CA SER A 559 6.42 5.80 8.51
C SER A 559 5.55 4.82 7.71
N ALA A 560 4.25 5.08 7.63
CA ALA A 560 3.36 4.34 6.74
C ALA A 560 3.80 4.47 5.27
N TYR A 561 4.26 5.65 4.85
CA TYR A 561 4.79 5.87 3.48
C TYR A 561 6.00 4.98 3.20
N GLY A 562 6.95 4.93 4.14
CA GLY A 562 8.12 4.06 4.00
C GLY A 562 7.75 2.58 3.93
N CYS A 563 6.73 2.15 4.69
CA CYS A 563 6.22 0.79 4.59
C CYS A 563 5.52 0.51 3.24
N ASN A 564 4.75 1.47 2.70
CA ASN A 564 4.07 1.31 1.40
C ASN A 564 5.08 1.22 0.26
N ASN A 565 6.01 2.17 0.17
CA ASN A 565 7.02 2.20 -0.89
C ASN A 565 7.91 0.95 -0.85
N TRP A 566 8.20 0.42 0.36
CA TRP A 566 8.85 -0.88 0.48
C TRP A 566 8.02 -2.02 -0.12
N GLY A 567 6.73 -2.06 0.22
CA GLY A 567 5.79 -3.03 -0.34
C GLY A 567 5.70 -2.94 -1.86
N ASP A 568 5.68 -1.74 -2.42
CA ASP A 568 5.59 -1.49 -3.86
C ASP A 568 6.79 -2.10 -4.59
N ILE A 569 8.02 -1.86 -4.12
CA ILE A 569 9.21 -2.48 -4.72
C ILE A 569 9.17 -4.02 -4.60
N LEU A 570 8.66 -4.57 -3.50
CA LEU A 570 8.51 -6.01 -3.32
C LEU A 570 7.43 -6.63 -4.23
N ALA A 571 6.44 -5.83 -4.66
CA ALA A 571 5.39 -6.25 -5.57
C ALA A 571 5.85 -6.28 -7.04
N LEU A 572 6.89 -5.52 -7.40
CA LEU A 572 7.45 -5.51 -8.75
C LEU A 572 8.06 -6.87 -9.15
N GLU A 573 7.91 -7.24 -10.42
CA GLU A 573 8.58 -8.41 -10.98
C GLU A 573 10.10 -8.25 -10.91
N GLY A 574 10.81 -9.24 -10.36
CA GLY A 574 12.27 -9.19 -10.29
C GLY A 574 12.89 -10.03 -9.17
N PRO A 575 14.23 -9.97 -9.01
CA PRO A 575 14.95 -10.77 -8.02
C PRO A 575 14.64 -10.38 -6.56
N LEU A 576 14.02 -9.23 -6.35
CA LEU A 576 13.62 -8.71 -5.03
C LEU A 576 12.13 -8.96 -4.75
N GLN A 577 11.40 -9.58 -5.68
CA GLN A 577 9.97 -9.82 -5.58
C GLN A 577 9.62 -10.70 -4.38
N SER A 578 8.61 -10.29 -3.62
CA SER A 578 7.98 -11.11 -2.59
C SER A 578 6.57 -10.61 -2.35
N ALA A 579 5.60 -11.16 -3.10
CA ALA A 579 4.21 -10.75 -3.03
C ALA A 579 3.63 -11.00 -1.62
N GLU A 580 3.98 -12.10 -0.95
CA GLU A 580 3.56 -12.38 0.44
C GLU A 580 4.00 -11.28 1.41
N ARG A 581 5.22 -10.73 1.22
CA ARG A 581 5.75 -9.69 2.10
C ARG A 581 5.11 -8.34 1.81
N ALA A 582 4.94 -7.99 0.54
CA ALA A 582 4.21 -6.80 0.12
C ALA A 582 2.79 -6.81 0.70
N ALA A 583 2.07 -7.93 0.54
CA ALA A 583 0.72 -8.10 1.06
C ALA A 583 0.64 -7.86 2.58
N ARG A 584 1.58 -8.40 3.37
CA ARG A 584 1.62 -8.18 4.83
C ARG A 584 1.87 -6.73 5.22
N LEU A 585 2.74 -6.03 4.49
CA LEU A 585 3.00 -4.61 4.74
C LEU A 585 1.75 -3.79 4.44
N PHE A 586 1.13 -4.01 3.28
CA PHE A 586 -0.07 -3.32 2.88
C PHE A 586 -1.25 -3.60 3.81
N GLU A 587 -1.46 -4.86 4.21
CA GLU A 587 -2.52 -5.26 5.15
C GLU A 587 -2.38 -4.53 6.48
N ARG A 588 -1.17 -4.51 7.07
CA ARG A 588 -0.90 -3.81 8.33
C ARG A 588 -1.19 -2.31 8.28
N ILE A 589 -0.94 -1.65 7.15
CA ILE A 589 -1.21 -0.21 6.98
C ILE A 589 -2.70 0.00 6.71
N CYS A 590 -3.29 -0.81 5.83
CA CYS A 590 -4.71 -0.77 5.49
C CYS A 590 -5.61 -0.94 6.75
N GLU A 591 -5.25 -1.85 7.65
CA GLU A 591 -5.97 -2.10 8.92
C GLU A 591 -5.92 -0.91 9.90
N GLN A 592 -4.91 -0.03 9.81
CA GLN A 592 -4.84 1.16 10.66
C GLN A 592 -5.98 2.14 10.33
N GLY A 593 -6.45 2.15 9.07
CA GLY A 593 -7.65 2.87 8.66
C GLY A 593 -7.57 4.41 8.73
N ASP A 594 -6.37 4.98 8.91
CA ASP A 594 -6.17 6.41 9.08
C ASP A 594 -5.34 7.00 7.92
N GLY A 595 -5.89 7.98 7.23
CA GLY A 595 -5.18 8.78 6.22
C GLY A 595 -5.02 8.13 4.83
N LEU A 596 -4.46 8.92 3.91
CA LEU A 596 -4.37 8.59 2.49
C LEU A 596 -3.43 7.40 2.21
N THR A 597 -2.36 7.24 2.98
CA THR A 597 -1.46 6.08 2.85
C THR A 597 -2.17 4.76 3.12
N SER A 598 -3.07 4.72 4.11
CA SER A 598 -3.90 3.54 4.36
C SER A 598 -4.81 3.24 3.17
N ALA A 599 -5.31 4.27 2.50
CA ALA A 599 -6.11 4.12 1.29
C ALA A 599 -5.29 3.52 0.13
N TYR A 600 -4.06 4.01 -0.09
CA TYR A 600 -3.14 3.45 -1.08
C TYR A 600 -2.79 1.99 -0.76
N SER A 601 -2.40 1.68 0.48
CA SER A 601 -2.08 0.30 0.87
C SER A 601 -3.26 -0.65 0.69
N CYS A 602 -4.50 -0.24 1.02
CA CYS A 602 -5.68 -1.06 0.74
C CYS A 602 -5.86 -1.30 -0.76
N TYR A 603 -5.59 -0.29 -1.59
CA TYR A 603 -5.65 -0.42 -3.04
C TYR A 603 -4.55 -1.31 -3.60
N ASP A 604 -3.31 -1.17 -3.14
CA ASP A 604 -2.16 -1.95 -3.59
C ASP A 604 -2.33 -3.43 -3.18
N LEU A 605 -2.87 -3.69 -1.98
CA LEU A 605 -3.26 -5.03 -1.54
C LEU A 605 -4.36 -5.62 -2.43
N GLY A 606 -5.39 -4.84 -2.78
CA GLY A 606 -6.40 -5.26 -3.74
C GLY A 606 -5.79 -5.58 -5.10
N SER A 607 -4.83 -4.78 -5.55
CA SER A 607 -4.13 -4.95 -6.84
C SER A 607 -3.29 -6.21 -6.88
N LEU A 608 -2.64 -6.61 -5.78
CA LEU A 608 -1.91 -7.88 -5.70
C LEU A 608 -2.82 -9.09 -5.96
N TYR A 609 -4.03 -9.09 -5.40
CA TYR A 609 -4.99 -10.17 -5.62
C TYR A 609 -5.66 -10.08 -7.00
N ALA A 610 -6.04 -8.88 -7.43
CA ALA A 610 -6.69 -8.65 -8.71
C ALA A 610 -5.81 -9.04 -9.91
N ASN A 611 -4.49 -8.87 -9.80
CA ASN A 611 -3.56 -9.16 -10.90
C ASN A 611 -2.92 -10.56 -10.79
N GLY A 612 -3.08 -11.28 -9.68
CA GLY A 612 -2.39 -12.55 -9.44
C GLY A 612 -0.86 -12.41 -9.42
N THR A 613 -0.34 -11.49 -8.60
CA THR A 613 1.10 -11.18 -8.55
C THR A 613 1.89 -12.26 -7.80
N GLY A 614 3.00 -12.74 -8.38
CA GLY A 614 3.90 -13.69 -7.74
C GLY A 614 3.25 -15.05 -7.51
N GLU A 615 3.15 -15.48 -6.25
CA GLU A 615 2.50 -16.73 -5.83
C GLU A 615 0.97 -16.63 -5.67
N PHE A 616 0.38 -15.44 -5.84
CA PHE A 616 -1.07 -15.27 -5.81
C PHE A 616 -1.71 -15.60 -7.15
N GLU A 617 -2.88 -16.26 -7.13
CA GLU A 617 -3.72 -16.40 -8.31
C GLU A 617 -4.61 -15.16 -8.48
N GLU A 618 -5.02 -14.88 -9.72
CA GLU A 618 -5.96 -13.80 -10.03
C GLU A 618 -7.30 -14.03 -9.31
N ASP A 619 -7.64 -13.14 -8.38
CA ASP A 619 -8.83 -13.25 -7.53
C ASP A 619 -9.43 -11.86 -7.23
N TYR A 620 -10.29 -11.42 -8.16
CA TYR A 620 -11.01 -10.15 -8.01
C TYR A 620 -12.04 -10.16 -6.88
N ASP A 621 -12.60 -11.32 -6.52
CA ASP A 621 -13.56 -11.43 -5.41
C ASP A 621 -12.88 -11.15 -4.06
N ARG A 622 -11.62 -11.59 -3.93
CA ARG A 622 -10.77 -11.24 -2.79
C ARG A 622 -10.26 -9.80 -2.83
N ALA A 623 -10.05 -9.23 -4.02
CA ALA A 623 -9.56 -7.85 -4.17
C ALA A 623 -10.61 -6.79 -3.84
N ALA A 624 -11.85 -6.98 -4.29
CA ALA A 624 -12.90 -5.96 -4.24
C ALA A 624 -13.22 -5.39 -2.84
N PRO A 625 -13.21 -6.18 -1.75
CA PRO A 625 -13.34 -5.65 -0.39
C PRO A 625 -12.24 -4.64 -0.02
N PHE A 626 -10.99 -4.88 -0.42
CA PHE A 626 -9.88 -3.96 -0.15
C PHE A 626 -10.00 -2.67 -0.96
N TYR A 627 -10.41 -2.76 -2.23
CA TYR A 627 -10.75 -1.59 -3.03
C TYR A 627 -11.90 -0.77 -2.43
N ALA A 628 -12.94 -1.45 -1.92
CA ALA A 628 -14.04 -0.77 -1.25
C ALA A 628 -13.57 -0.06 0.03
N GLN A 629 -12.65 -0.66 0.80
CA GLN A 629 -12.04 0.00 1.95
C GLN A 629 -11.19 1.21 1.55
N ALA A 630 -10.41 1.11 0.47
CA ALA A 630 -9.67 2.25 -0.08
C ALA A 630 -10.62 3.41 -0.46
N CYS A 631 -11.77 3.10 -1.06
CA CYS A 631 -12.83 4.07 -1.35
C CYS A 631 -13.40 4.72 -0.07
N GLU A 632 -13.54 3.95 1.02
CA GLU A 632 -13.98 4.49 2.30
C GLU A 632 -12.97 5.47 2.91
N LEU A 633 -11.69 5.23 2.68
CA LEU A 633 -10.59 6.08 3.09
C LEU A 633 -10.35 7.27 2.14
N GLY A 634 -11.18 7.44 1.11
CA GLY A 634 -11.15 8.58 0.21
C GLY A 634 -10.33 8.39 -1.06
N TYR A 635 -9.96 7.17 -1.43
CA TYR A 635 -9.23 6.92 -2.68
C TYR A 635 -10.16 6.51 -3.83
N VAL A 636 -10.28 7.40 -4.82
CA VAL A 636 -11.25 7.28 -5.92
C VAL A 636 -11.09 6.00 -6.75
N TRP A 637 -9.86 5.50 -6.93
CA TRP A 637 -9.60 4.28 -7.69
C TRP A 637 -10.10 3.02 -6.98
N GLY A 638 -10.19 3.05 -5.65
CA GLY A 638 -10.88 2.01 -4.89
C GLY A 638 -12.38 1.97 -5.21
N CYS A 639 -13.00 3.16 -5.35
CA CYS A 639 -14.42 3.26 -5.67
C CYS A 639 -14.73 2.70 -7.05
N GLU A 640 -13.90 3.06 -8.04
CA GLU A 640 -14.04 2.62 -9.42
C GLU A 640 -13.88 1.10 -9.56
N ASN A 641 -12.82 0.52 -8.99
CA ASN A 641 -12.52 -0.91 -9.16
C ASN A 641 -13.52 -1.80 -8.41
N ALA A 642 -13.83 -1.51 -7.15
CA ALA A 642 -14.84 -2.28 -6.41
C ALA A 642 -16.22 -2.14 -7.04
N GLY A 643 -16.59 -0.91 -7.42
CA GLY A 643 -17.84 -0.62 -8.07
C GLY A 643 -17.98 -1.32 -9.42
N ALA A 644 -16.95 -1.27 -10.27
CA ALA A 644 -16.97 -1.93 -11.58
C ALA A 644 -17.10 -3.45 -11.46
N HIS A 645 -16.44 -4.07 -10.47
CA HIS A 645 -16.52 -5.52 -10.23
C HIS A 645 -17.92 -5.95 -9.79
N TRP A 646 -18.48 -5.29 -8.78
CA TRP A 646 -19.74 -5.72 -8.17
C TRP A 646 -21.00 -5.24 -8.87
N ARG A 647 -20.92 -4.23 -9.75
CA ARG A 647 -22.07 -3.68 -10.48
C ARG A 647 -22.87 -4.75 -11.22
N ASP A 648 -22.17 -5.75 -11.74
CA ASP A 648 -22.76 -6.79 -12.57
C ASP A 648 -23.01 -8.11 -11.81
N SER A 649 -22.80 -8.11 -10.49
CA SER A 649 -22.98 -9.27 -9.61
C SER A 649 -24.40 -9.82 -9.66
N SER A 650 -24.56 -11.14 -9.50
CA SER A 650 -25.88 -11.76 -9.32
C SER A 650 -26.51 -11.41 -7.97
N GLU A 651 -25.72 -10.99 -6.99
CA GLU A 651 -26.17 -10.65 -5.64
C GLU A 651 -26.67 -9.20 -5.58
N PRO A 652 -27.95 -8.95 -5.21
CA PRO A 652 -28.50 -7.60 -5.17
C PRO A 652 -27.76 -6.66 -4.23
N GLU A 653 -27.34 -7.14 -3.06
CA GLU A 653 -26.64 -6.34 -2.04
C GLU A 653 -25.31 -5.81 -2.57
N LEU A 654 -24.56 -6.63 -3.33
CA LEU A 654 -23.31 -6.23 -3.96
C LEU A 654 -23.54 -5.22 -5.09
N ARG A 655 -24.61 -5.37 -5.87
CA ARG A 655 -24.97 -4.38 -6.89
C ARG A 655 -25.33 -3.04 -6.26
N ASP A 656 -26.16 -3.02 -5.23
CA ASP A 656 -26.55 -1.77 -4.55
C ASP A 656 -25.32 -1.09 -3.94
N ARG A 657 -24.42 -1.88 -3.33
CA ARG A 657 -23.15 -1.38 -2.82
C ARG A 657 -22.25 -0.83 -3.93
N ALA A 658 -22.18 -1.48 -5.09
CA ALA A 658 -21.44 -0.99 -6.24
C ALA A 658 -21.95 0.38 -6.70
N MET A 659 -23.27 0.57 -6.76
CA MET A 659 -23.88 1.85 -7.13
C MET A 659 -23.50 2.97 -6.16
N GLU A 660 -23.52 2.67 -4.85
CA GLU A 660 -23.10 3.62 -3.81
C GLU A 660 -21.63 4.02 -3.98
N LEU A 661 -20.74 3.04 -4.16
CA LEU A 661 -19.30 3.28 -4.35
C LEU A 661 -19.02 4.09 -5.62
N LEU A 662 -19.63 3.73 -6.75
CA LEU A 662 -19.46 4.46 -8.00
C LEU A 662 -20.01 5.89 -7.91
N ARG A 663 -21.12 6.10 -7.20
CA ARG A 663 -21.64 7.46 -6.96
C ARG A 663 -20.69 8.27 -6.09
N LYS A 664 -20.19 7.67 -5.00
CA LYS A 664 -19.17 8.30 -4.14
C LYS A 664 -17.94 8.70 -4.95
N GLY A 665 -17.40 7.78 -5.76
CA GLY A 665 -16.25 8.05 -6.63
C GLY A 665 -16.51 9.16 -7.66
N CYS A 666 -17.71 9.22 -8.23
CA CYS A 666 -18.12 10.29 -9.13
C CYS A 666 -18.20 11.67 -8.42
N ASP A 667 -18.74 11.69 -7.20
CA ASP A 667 -18.94 12.90 -6.40
C ASP A 667 -17.63 13.49 -5.85
N MET A 668 -16.56 12.69 -5.76
CA MET A 668 -15.21 13.15 -5.36
C MET A 668 -14.61 14.18 -6.34
N LYS A 669 -14.94 14.09 -7.64
CA LYS A 669 -14.42 14.98 -8.70
C LYS A 669 -12.89 15.03 -8.81
N GLU A 670 -12.22 13.94 -8.48
CA GLU A 670 -10.76 13.76 -8.52
C GLU A 670 -10.30 13.23 -9.89
N GLY A 671 -10.49 14.07 -10.91
CA GLY A 671 -10.00 13.80 -12.27
C GLY A 671 -10.45 12.45 -12.84
N PHE A 672 -9.50 11.70 -13.41
CA PHE A 672 -9.77 10.51 -14.22
C PHE A 672 -10.54 9.41 -13.47
N GLY A 673 -10.19 9.13 -12.22
CA GLY A 673 -10.86 8.10 -11.42
C GLY A 673 -12.34 8.41 -11.18
N SER A 674 -12.66 9.69 -10.91
CA SER A 674 -14.04 10.15 -10.79
C SER A 674 -14.76 10.09 -12.12
N GLY A 675 -14.09 10.48 -13.21
CA GLY A 675 -14.64 10.39 -14.56
C GLY A 675 -15.08 8.96 -14.91
N ARG A 676 -14.24 7.96 -14.63
CA ARG A 676 -14.58 6.55 -14.81
C ARG A 676 -15.71 6.08 -13.91
N SER A 677 -15.71 6.51 -12.64
CA SER A 677 -16.77 6.16 -11.69
C SER A 677 -18.15 6.65 -12.18
N CYS A 678 -18.25 7.91 -12.66
CA CYS A 678 -19.48 8.45 -13.23
C CYS A 678 -19.97 7.63 -14.43
N ASN A 679 -19.06 7.22 -15.33
CA ASN A 679 -19.41 6.41 -16.49
C ASN A 679 -19.89 5.01 -16.12
N LYS A 680 -19.16 4.33 -15.22
CA LYS A 680 -19.54 3.00 -14.79
C LYS A 680 -20.88 3.01 -14.07
N LEU A 681 -21.20 4.10 -13.37
CA LEU A 681 -22.50 4.32 -12.74
C LEU A 681 -23.61 4.52 -13.77
N ALA A 682 -23.38 5.36 -14.77
CA ALA A 682 -24.33 5.57 -15.86
C ALA A 682 -24.65 4.25 -16.59
N MET A 683 -23.61 3.48 -16.97
CA MET A 683 -23.77 2.15 -17.56
C MET A 683 -24.52 1.17 -16.64
N ALA A 684 -24.39 1.31 -15.31
CA ALA A 684 -25.10 0.48 -14.36
C ALA A 684 -26.60 0.75 -14.37
N LEU A 685 -26.97 2.04 -14.40
CA LEU A 685 -28.35 2.51 -14.44
C LEU A 685 -29.05 2.10 -15.75
N GLU A 686 -28.30 1.92 -16.83
CA GLU A 686 -28.85 1.45 -18.11
C GLU A 686 -29.30 -0.03 -18.09
N ARG A 687 -28.73 -0.87 -17.22
CA ARG A 687 -28.70 -2.33 -17.39
C ARG A 687 -30.04 -3.09 -17.24
N PRO A 688 -31.09 -2.62 -16.52
CA PRO A 688 -32.32 -3.39 -16.45
C PRO A 688 -33.39 -2.96 -17.46
N ALA A 689 -33.22 -1.87 -18.21
CA ALA A 689 -34.32 -1.29 -18.98
C ALA A 689 -34.19 -1.55 -20.49
N THR A 690 -35.26 -2.10 -21.08
CA THR A 690 -35.49 -1.91 -22.52
C THR A 690 -35.82 -0.43 -22.77
N LYS A 691 -35.60 0.08 -24.00
CA LYS A 691 -35.80 1.51 -24.36
C LYS A 691 -37.13 2.12 -23.86
N ASP A 692 -38.16 1.30 -23.69
CA ASP A 692 -39.51 1.69 -23.24
C ASP A 692 -39.68 1.82 -21.70
N GLU A 693 -38.65 1.55 -20.89
CA GLU A 693 -38.76 1.45 -19.41
C GLU A 693 -38.09 2.59 -18.61
N PHE A 694 -37.37 3.51 -19.26
CA PHE A 694 -36.76 4.64 -18.53
C PHE A 694 -37.78 5.74 -18.20
N SER A 695 -37.77 6.21 -16.94
CA SER A 695 -38.40 7.50 -16.64
C SER A 695 -37.53 8.65 -17.21
N PRO A 696 -38.12 9.77 -17.64
CA PRO A 696 -37.36 10.94 -18.10
C PRO A 696 -36.31 11.42 -17.09
N GLU A 697 -36.57 11.27 -15.80
CA GLU A 697 -35.65 11.66 -14.72
C GLU A 697 -34.43 10.74 -14.67
N THR A 698 -34.64 9.42 -14.71
CA THR A 698 -33.56 8.41 -14.71
C THR A 698 -32.67 8.58 -15.95
N PHE A 699 -33.30 8.84 -17.09
CA PHE A 699 -32.58 9.08 -18.34
C PHE A 699 -31.72 10.35 -18.29
N ASN A 700 -32.24 11.46 -17.75
CA ASN A 700 -31.45 12.68 -17.57
C ASN A 700 -30.31 12.48 -16.56
N GLU A 701 -30.51 11.69 -15.50
CA GLU A 701 -29.43 11.35 -14.56
C GLU A 701 -28.29 10.59 -15.25
N ILE A 702 -28.61 9.60 -16.09
CA ILE A 702 -27.62 8.85 -16.87
C ILE A 702 -26.81 9.80 -17.77
N LEU A 703 -27.49 10.72 -18.46
CA LEU A 703 -26.82 11.71 -19.32
C LEU A 703 -25.93 12.66 -18.52
N ASP A 704 -26.42 13.19 -17.40
CA ASP A 704 -25.66 14.11 -16.55
C ASP A 704 -24.41 13.43 -15.99
N LEU A 705 -24.51 12.14 -15.61
CA LEU A 705 -23.37 11.33 -15.17
C LEU A 705 -22.32 11.14 -16.27
N TYR A 706 -22.74 10.82 -17.48
CA TYR A 706 -21.80 10.68 -18.58
C TYR A 706 -21.16 12.02 -18.98
N GLU A 707 -21.92 13.11 -18.99
CA GLU A 707 -21.40 14.47 -19.22
C GLU A 707 -20.34 14.82 -18.18
N GLN A 708 -20.65 14.64 -16.90
CA GLN A 708 -19.69 14.84 -15.81
C GLN A 708 -18.47 13.92 -15.95
N GLY A 709 -18.68 12.67 -16.35
CA GLY A 709 -17.62 11.71 -16.58
C GLY A 709 -16.64 12.16 -17.68
N CYS A 710 -17.18 12.71 -18.77
CA CYS A 710 -16.43 13.28 -19.89
C CYS A 710 -15.67 14.57 -19.48
N GLU A 711 -16.23 15.41 -18.62
CA GLU A 711 -15.57 16.63 -18.12
C GLU A 711 -14.42 16.33 -17.14
N LEU A 712 -14.56 15.28 -16.32
CA LEU A 712 -13.56 14.92 -15.30
C LEU A 712 -12.45 14.02 -15.84
N GLY A 713 -12.70 13.29 -16.94
CA GLY A 713 -11.81 12.27 -17.46
C GLY A 713 -11.27 12.54 -18.88
N PRO A 714 -10.46 11.62 -19.42
CA PRO A 714 -9.98 11.68 -20.79
C PRO A 714 -11.14 11.57 -21.78
N SER A 715 -11.01 12.25 -22.91
CA SER A 715 -12.00 12.38 -23.99
C SER A 715 -12.65 11.08 -24.51
N PHE A 716 -11.97 9.92 -24.48
CA PHE A 716 -12.54 8.65 -24.95
C PHE A 716 -13.75 8.20 -24.11
N ILE A 717 -13.90 8.80 -22.93
CA ILE A 717 -15.06 8.63 -22.08
C ILE A 717 -16.32 9.29 -22.69
N CYS A 718 -16.15 10.31 -23.54
CA CYS A 718 -17.23 11.08 -24.12
C CYS A 718 -18.02 10.32 -25.21
N SER A 719 -17.53 9.16 -25.67
CA SER A 719 -18.17 8.41 -26.77
C SER A 719 -19.47 7.71 -26.34
N ASN A 720 -19.57 7.23 -25.10
CA ASN A 720 -20.79 6.57 -24.59
C ASN A 720 -22.02 7.51 -24.53
N PRO A 721 -21.95 8.71 -23.91
CA PRO A 721 -23.08 9.64 -23.96
C PRO A 721 -23.38 10.14 -25.36
N LEU A 722 -22.37 10.20 -26.23
CA LEU A 722 -22.53 10.63 -27.61
C LEU A 722 -23.46 9.68 -28.38
N TYR A 723 -23.25 8.37 -28.27
CA TYR A 723 -24.17 7.37 -28.83
C TYR A 723 -25.57 7.46 -28.19
N ALA A 724 -25.64 7.63 -26.86
CA ALA A 724 -26.91 7.76 -26.14
C ALA A 724 -27.74 9.00 -26.56
N LEU A 725 -27.10 10.10 -26.94
CA LEU A 725 -27.77 11.34 -27.35
C LEU A 725 -28.07 11.41 -28.85
N TRP A 726 -27.36 10.65 -29.68
CA TRP A 726 -27.49 10.71 -31.14
C TRP A 726 -28.46 9.67 -31.71
N ASP A 727 -28.48 8.44 -31.18
CA ASP A 727 -29.27 7.33 -31.74
C ASP A 727 -30.73 7.28 -31.22
N TYR A 728 -31.05 8.03 -30.17
CA TYR A 728 -32.36 7.99 -29.52
C TYR A 728 -33.24 9.19 -29.90
N GLU A 729 -34.14 9.00 -30.88
CA GLU A 729 -35.03 10.05 -31.42
C GLU A 729 -35.86 10.81 -30.36
N GLU A 730 -36.29 10.14 -29.29
CA GLU A 730 -37.16 10.70 -28.24
C GLU A 730 -36.41 11.60 -27.23
N THR A 731 -35.09 11.47 -27.18
CA THR A 731 -34.22 12.13 -26.19
C THR A 731 -33.13 12.99 -26.83
N ARG A 732 -33.24 13.20 -28.14
CA ARG A 732 -32.30 13.96 -28.96
C ARG A 732 -32.18 15.40 -28.43
N ASP A 733 -31.18 15.65 -27.60
CA ASP A 733 -30.70 16.98 -27.25
C ASP A 733 -29.43 17.27 -28.06
N PRO A 734 -29.58 17.82 -29.27
CA PRO A 734 -28.45 18.02 -30.16
C PRO A 734 -27.50 19.11 -29.66
N GLN A 735 -27.89 19.93 -28.66
CA GLN A 735 -26.98 20.89 -28.04
C GLN A 735 -26.05 20.20 -27.05
N ARG A 736 -26.55 19.27 -26.23
CA ARG A 736 -25.73 18.42 -25.35
C ARG A 736 -24.78 17.55 -26.16
N ALA A 737 -25.30 16.86 -27.19
CA ALA A 737 -24.49 16.02 -28.07
C ALA A 737 -23.36 16.80 -28.73
N LEU A 738 -23.65 18.01 -29.24
CA LEU A 738 -22.65 18.89 -29.84
C LEU A 738 -21.57 19.33 -28.84
N ARG A 739 -21.91 19.57 -27.58
CA ARG A 739 -20.92 19.90 -26.54
C ARG A 739 -19.95 18.75 -26.31
N LEU A 740 -20.47 17.53 -26.19
CA LEU A 740 -19.65 16.33 -25.97
C LEU A 740 -18.73 16.02 -27.15
N MET A 741 -19.27 16.08 -28.38
CA MET A 741 -18.50 15.99 -29.62
C MET A 741 -17.30 16.95 -29.61
N LYS A 742 -17.56 18.20 -29.20
CA LYS A 742 -16.55 19.25 -29.13
C LYS A 742 -15.48 18.93 -28.09
N ILE A 743 -15.89 18.56 -26.87
CA ILE A 743 -14.96 18.21 -25.78
C ILE A 743 -14.07 17.03 -26.22
N GLY A 744 -14.68 15.97 -26.74
CA GLY A 744 -13.97 14.77 -27.18
C GLY A 744 -12.98 15.05 -28.30
N CYS A 745 -13.43 15.72 -29.36
CA CYS A 745 -12.61 15.98 -30.53
C CYS A 745 -11.53 17.05 -30.32
N GLU A 746 -11.83 18.13 -29.57
CA GLU A 746 -10.90 19.26 -29.39
C GLU A 746 -9.87 19.07 -28.26
N SER A 747 -9.99 18.00 -27.48
CA SER A 747 -9.03 17.63 -26.42
C SER A 747 -7.62 17.29 -26.96
N GLU A 748 -6.62 17.28 -26.07
CA GLU A 748 -5.24 16.87 -26.40
C GLU A 748 -5.14 15.38 -26.73
N MET A 749 -5.82 14.53 -25.96
CA MET A 749 -6.03 13.13 -26.30
C MET A 749 -7.25 13.04 -27.21
N ILE A 750 -7.12 13.19 -28.51
CA ILE A 750 -8.30 13.25 -29.40
C ILE A 750 -9.15 11.97 -29.32
N ASP A 751 -10.45 12.10 -29.01
CA ASP A 751 -11.44 11.04 -29.25
C ASP A 751 -11.91 11.14 -30.71
N ASP A 752 -11.43 10.22 -31.53
CA ASP A 752 -11.68 10.21 -32.97
C ASP A 752 -13.13 9.88 -33.30
N THR A 753 -13.82 9.09 -32.47
CA THR A 753 -15.25 8.81 -32.60
C THR A 753 -16.07 10.09 -32.46
N SER A 754 -15.77 10.91 -31.44
CA SER A 754 -16.36 12.25 -31.28
C SER A 754 -16.10 13.14 -32.49
N CYS A 755 -14.89 13.11 -33.07
CA CYS A 755 -14.59 13.86 -34.29
C CYS A 755 -15.41 13.38 -35.49
N VAL A 756 -15.58 12.06 -35.67
CA VAL A 756 -16.33 11.47 -36.78
C VAL A 756 -17.80 11.88 -36.71
N VAL A 757 -18.47 11.65 -35.59
CA VAL A 757 -19.90 11.99 -35.44
C VAL A 757 -20.12 13.50 -35.61
N TRP A 758 -19.19 14.32 -35.11
CA TRP A 758 -19.26 15.77 -35.30
C TRP A 758 -19.08 16.19 -36.76
N ALA A 759 -18.18 15.53 -37.49
CA ALA A 759 -17.99 15.75 -38.90
C ALA A 759 -19.24 15.34 -39.71
N GLU A 760 -19.89 14.24 -39.35
CA GLU A 760 -21.15 13.82 -39.97
C GLU A 760 -22.27 14.85 -39.76
N ALA A 761 -22.38 15.42 -38.56
CA ALA A 761 -23.33 16.50 -38.28
C ALA A 761 -23.12 17.70 -39.22
N TYR A 762 -21.87 18.10 -39.46
CA TYR A 762 -21.52 19.15 -40.43
C TYR A 762 -21.70 18.71 -41.90
N ARG A 763 -21.48 17.43 -42.24
CA ARG A 763 -21.70 16.89 -43.59
C ARG A 763 -23.18 16.95 -43.95
N ASP A 764 -24.03 16.57 -43.01
CA ASP A 764 -25.46 16.35 -43.23
C ASP A 764 -26.29 17.60 -42.89
N GLY A 765 -25.76 18.53 -42.09
CA GLY A 765 -26.45 19.74 -41.65
C GLY A 765 -27.49 19.46 -40.56
N THR A 766 -27.13 18.60 -39.61
CA THR A 766 -28.01 18.21 -38.51
C THR A 766 -28.10 19.33 -37.47
N ALA A 767 -29.30 19.86 -37.25
CA ALA A 767 -29.51 20.93 -36.27
C ALA A 767 -28.92 20.57 -34.88
N PRO A 768 -28.24 21.52 -34.19
CA PRO A 768 -28.14 22.96 -34.49
C PRO A 768 -27.01 23.32 -35.48
N VAL A 769 -26.34 22.33 -36.08
CA VAL A 769 -25.18 22.54 -36.94
C VAL A 769 -25.62 22.77 -38.39
N GLU A 770 -25.16 23.86 -38.99
CA GLU A 770 -25.36 24.10 -40.42
C GLU A 770 -24.42 23.26 -41.27
N LYS A 771 -24.90 22.81 -42.44
CA LYS A 771 -24.12 22.00 -43.37
C LYS A 771 -22.83 22.72 -43.79
N ASN A 772 -21.68 22.18 -43.41
CA ASN A 772 -20.35 22.70 -43.71
C ASN A 772 -19.35 21.56 -43.97
N PRO A 773 -19.26 21.08 -45.23
CA PRO A 773 -18.34 19.99 -45.58
C PRO A 773 -16.86 20.35 -45.48
N ALA A 774 -16.50 21.64 -45.37
CA ALA A 774 -15.12 22.04 -45.12
C ALA A 774 -14.75 21.81 -43.65
N ARG A 775 -15.64 22.18 -42.72
CA ARG A 775 -15.46 21.90 -41.29
C ARG A 775 -15.51 20.39 -41.00
N ALA A 776 -16.39 19.63 -41.67
CA ALA A 776 -16.40 18.18 -41.56
C ALA A 776 -15.04 17.55 -41.92
N SER A 777 -14.44 17.99 -43.04
CA SER A 777 -13.10 17.54 -43.46
C SER A 777 -12.02 17.86 -42.44
N GLU A 778 -12.02 19.08 -41.88
CA GLU A 778 -11.05 19.50 -40.85
C GLU A 778 -11.11 18.59 -39.62
N LEU A 779 -12.31 18.27 -39.15
CA LEU A 779 -12.53 17.39 -38.00
C LEU A 779 -12.07 15.95 -38.28
N LEU A 780 -12.34 15.42 -39.48
CA LEU A 780 -11.90 14.09 -39.89
C LEU A 780 -10.37 14.01 -40.04
N ARG A 781 -9.73 15.05 -40.62
CA ARG A 781 -8.26 15.14 -40.68
C ARG A 781 -7.66 15.15 -39.27
N ARG A 782 -8.29 15.85 -38.32
CA ARG A 782 -7.90 15.83 -36.92
C ARG A 782 -8.01 14.43 -36.32
N ALA A 783 -9.12 13.73 -36.53
CA ALA A 783 -9.29 12.33 -36.11
C ALA A 783 -8.14 11.44 -36.62
N CYS A 784 -7.74 11.62 -37.87
CA CYS A 784 -6.62 10.90 -38.50
C CYS A 784 -5.22 11.23 -37.96
N THR A 785 -5.06 12.26 -37.12
CA THR A 785 -3.76 12.59 -36.50
C THR A 785 -3.41 11.68 -35.32
N THR A 786 -4.40 11.02 -34.70
CA THR A 786 -4.18 10.06 -33.59
C THR A 786 -3.22 8.96 -34.02
N LYS A 787 -2.50 8.34 -33.07
CA LYS A 787 -1.49 7.31 -33.37
C LYS A 787 -2.10 6.15 -34.15
N TYR A 788 -3.31 5.73 -33.78
CA TYR A 788 -4.09 4.71 -34.45
C TYR A 788 -5.53 5.23 -34.58
N PRO A 789 -5.90 5.87 -35.70
CA PRO A 789 -7.27 6.31 -35.92
C PRO A 789 -8.18 5.12 -36.21
N SER A 790 -9.47 5.27 -35.95
CA SER A 790 -10.51 4.30 -36.31
C SER A 790 -10.72 4.21 -37.81
N ALA A 791 -11.12 3.03 -38.28
CA ALA A 791 -11.55 2.82 -39.67
C ALA A 791 -12.62 3.86 -40.08
N SER A 792 -13.58 4.14 -39.20
CA SER A 792 -14.66 5.12 -39.42
C SER A 792 -14.14 6.51 -39.79
N ALA A 793 -13.07 6.99 -39.15
CA ALA A 793 -12.46 8.27 -39.48
C ALA A 793 -11.86 8.27 -40.90
N GLY A 794 -11.14 7.21 -41.24
CA GLY A 794 -10.55 7.03 -42.56
C GLY A 794 -11.59 6.89 -43.67
N ILE A 795 -12.65 6.08 -43.45
CA ILE A 795 -13.76 5.87 -44.38
C ILE A 795 -14.48 7.20 -44.62
N ALA A 796 -14.89 7.90 -43.56
CA ALA A 796 -15.62 9.15 -43.67
C ALA A 796 -14.79 10.23 -44.40
N LEU A 797 -13.48 10.32 -44.14
CA LEU A 797 -12.59 11.24 -44.85
C LEU A 797 -12.46 10.87 -46.32
N PHE A 798 -12.26 9.58 -46.61
CA PHE A 798 -12.14 9.06 -47.96
C PHE A 798 -13.39 9.35 -48.79
N GLU A 799 -14.58 9.09 -48.25
CA GLU A 799 -15.85 9.34 -48.94
C GLU A 799 -16.13 10.83 -49.14
N LEU A 800 -15.86 11.66 -48.12
CA LEU A 800 -16.11 13.10 -48.18
C LEU A 800 -15.22 13.79 -49.22
N GLU A 801 -13.93 13.48 -49.23
CA GLU A 801 -12.97 14.10 -50.15
C GLU A 801 -13.02 13.48 -51.56
N ALA A 802 -13.51 12.23 -51.70
CA ALA A 802 -13.78 11.63 -53.00
C ALA A 802 -14.69 12.50 -53.89
N VAL A 803 -15.63 13.23 -53.28
CA VAL A 803 -16.52 14.18 -53.99
C VAL A 803 -15.72 15.32 -54.64
N ARG A 804 -14.59 15.70 -54.05
CA ARG A 804 -13.67 16.73 -54.54
C ARG A 804 -12.55 16.19 -55.42
N GLY A 805 -12.49 14.87 -55.60
CA GLY A 805 -11.46 14.20 -56.40
C GLY A 805 -10.14 13.98 -55.65
N ASP A 806 -10.12 14.17 -54.34
CA ASP A 806 -8.95 13.94 -53.48
C ASP A 806 -9.23 12.75 -52.55
N LYS A 807 -8.49 11.66 -52.69
CA LYS A 807 -8.70 10.44 -51.89
C LYS A 807 -7.47 10.06 -51.07
N GLU A 808 -6.37 10.79 -51.25
CA GLU A 808 -5.06 10.38 -50.73
C GLU A 808 -5.02 10.43 -49.20
N GLU A 809 -5.66 11.43 -48.61
CA GLU A 809 -5.64 11.59 -47.15
C GLU A 809 -6.51 10.57 -46.42
N GLY A 810 -7.69 10.26 -46.95
CA GLY A 810 -8.54 9.19 -46.43
C GLY A 810 -7.87 7.82 -46.53
N LEU A 811 -7.16 7.58 -47.64
CA LEU A 811 -6.33 6.38 -47.81
C LEU A 811 -5.21 6.30 -46.77
N ALA A 812 -4.44 7.37 -46.60
CA ALA A 812 -3.35 7.42 -45.62
C ALA A 812 -3.86 7.21 -44.18
N CYS A 813 -5.04 7.74 -43.86
CA CYS A 813 -5.69 7.52 -42.57
C CYS A 813 -6.08 6.05 -42.36
N LEU A 814 -6.67 5.42 -43.39
CA LEU A 814 -7.00 3.99 -43.37
C LEU A 814 -5.75 3.11 -43.26
N GLU A 815 -4.66 3.46 -43.96
CA GLU A 815 -3.38 2.75 -43.88
C GLU A 815 -2.83 2.78 -42.45
N LYS A 816 -2.82 3.96 -41.80
CA LYS A 816 -2.42 4.11 -40.40
C LYS A 816 -3.31 3.34 -39.42
N SER A 817 -4.62 3.30 -39.68
CA SER A 817 -5.58 2.52 -38.90
C SER A 817 -5.31 1.02 -39.00
N CYS A 818 -5.08 0.51 -40.22
CA CYS A 818 -4.73 -0.90 -40.49
C CYS A 818 -3.33 -1.30 -40.00
N GLU A 819 -2.37 -0.37 -39.93
CA GLU A 819 -1.08 -0.59 -39.27
C GLU A 819 -1.27 -0.84 -37.76
N GLY A 820 -2.24 -0.17 -37.15
CA GLY A 820 -2.81 -0.55 -35.85
C GLY A 820 -3.56 -1.88 -35.92
N ASP A 821 -4.24 -2.31 -34.86
CA ASP A 821 -4.99 -3.58 -34.86
C ASP A 821 -6.45 -3.44 -35.33
N ASP A 822 -6.74 -2.47 -36.19
CA ASP A 822 -8.07 -2.26 -36.79
C ASP A 822 -8.24 -3.10 -38.07
N SER A 823 -8.95 -4.22 -37.97
CA SER A 823 -9.22 -5.09 -39.13
C SER A 823 -10.18 -4.49 -40.15
N GLU A 824 -11.09 -3.60 -39.72
CA GLU A 824 -12.08 -3.02 -40.61
C GLU A 824 -11.38 -2.09 -41.61
N ALA A 825 -10.41 -1.31 -41.13
CA ALA A 825 -9.57 -0.50 -42.00
C ALA A 825 -8.80 -1.36 -43.02
N CYS A 826 -8.22 -2.48 -42.59
CA CYS A 826 -7.55 -3.41 -43.50
C CYS A 826 -8.51 -4.02 -44.53
N LEU A 827 -9.73 -4.40 -44.13
CA LEU A 827 -10.75 -4.91 -45.03
C LEU A 827 -11.09 -3.87 -46.11
N VAL A 828 -11.39 -2.64 -45.70
CA VAL A 828 -11.75 -1.54 -46.61
C VAL A 828 -10.60 -1.20 -47.56
N LEU A 829 -9.35 -1.17 -47.10
CA LEU A 829 -8.19 -0.99 -47.98
C LEU A 829 -8.11 -2.09 -49.03
N GLY A 830 -8.31 -3.35 -48.62
CA GLY A 830 -8.35 -4.47 -49.55
C GLY A 830 -9.41 -4.28 -50.65
N GLU A 831 -10.62 -3.85 -50.27
CA GLU A 831 -11.71 -3.56 -51.20
C GLU A 831 -11.38 -2.39 -52.14
N ILE A 832 -10.76 -1.32 -51.63
CA ILE A 832 -10.34 -0.17 -52.44
C ILE A 832 -9.31 -0.59 -53.51
N TYR A 833 -8.30 -1.38 -53.14
CA TYR A 833 -7.30 -1.88 -54.10
C TYR A 833 -7.86 -2.93 -55.06
N ALA A 834 -8.83 -3.74 -54.62
CA ALA A 834 -9.54 -4.71 -55.46
C ALA A 834 -10.41 -4.02 -56.53
N ALA A 835 -11.13 -2.98 -56.14
CA ALA A 835 -12.01 -2.20 -57.01
C ALA A 835 -11.24 -1.18 -57.87
N GLY A 836 -10.05 -0.75 -57.43
CA GLY A 836 -9.33 0.38 -58.04
C GLY A 836 -10.01 1.72 -57.75
N ASN A 837 -10.62 1.87 -56.57
CA ASN A 837 -11.36 3.07 -56.21
C ASN A 837 -10.42 4.19 -55.75
N GLY A 838 -9.97 5.05 -56.66
CA GLY A 838 -9.00 6.12 -56.33
C GLY A 838 -7.53 5.67 -56.30
N VAL A 839 -7.28 4.37 -56.41
CA VAL A 839 -5.95 3.77 -56.58
C VAL A 839 -5.92 2.90 -57.84
N ARG A 840 -4.72 2.58 -58.33
CA ARG A 840 -4.59 1.58 -59.40
C ARG A 840 -5.02 0.22 -58.85
N LYS A 841 -5.98 -0.42 -59.53
CA LYS A 841 -6.40 -1.80 -59.20
C LYS A 841 -5.18 -2.71 -59.05
N ASN A 842 -5.05 -3.35 -57.89
CA ASN A 842 -3.93 -4.22 -57.56
C ASN A 842 -4.41 -5.39 -56.68
N ALA A 843 -4.57 -6.55 -57.30
CA ALA A 843 -5.04 -7.75 -56.63
C ALA A 843 -4.06 -8.28 -55.57
N ALA A 844 -2.75 -8.13 -55.76
CA ALA A 844 -1.76 -8.60 -54.79
C ALA A 844 -1.80 -7.75 -53.51
N THR A 845 -1.89 -6.42 -53.65
CA THR A 845 -2.06 -5.52 -52.50
C THR A 845 -3.38 -5.75 -51.79
N ALA A 846 -4.47 -5.95 -52.54
CA ALA A 846 -5.77 -6.28 -51.97
C ALA A 846 -5.73 -7.57 -51.13
N SER A 847 -5.11 -8.64 -51.65
CA SER A 847 -4.89 -9.90 -50.93
C SER A 847 -4.16 -9.69 -49.62
N SER A 848 -3.05 -8.93 -49.67
CA SER A 848 -2.22 -8.64 -48.49
C SER A 848 -3.00 -7.92 -47.40
N TYR A 849 -3.90 -7.00 -47.75
CA TYR A 849 -4.73 -6.30 -46.76
C TYR A 849 -5.85 -7.19 -46.21
N PHE A 850 -6.48 -8.03 -47.04
CA PHE A 850 -7.44 -9.02 -46.54
C PHE A 850 -6.78 -10.03 -45.58
N GLU A 851 -5.56 -10.48 -45.87
CA GLU A 851 -4.81 -11.38 -44.98
C GLU A 851 -4.49 -10.73 -43.64
N GLN A 852 -4.10 -9.45 -43.66
CA GLN A 852 -3.88 -8.66 -42.43
C GLN A 852 -5.18 -8.52 -41.63
N ALA A 853 -6.30 -8.19 -42.29
CA ALA A 853 -7.61 -8.10 -41.64
C ALA A 853 -7.97 -9.42 -40.92
N CYS A 854 -7.72 -10.56 -41.58
CA CYS A 854 -7.91 -11.91 -41.01
C CYS A 854 -6.99 -12.23 -39.83
N SER A 855 -5.84 -11.58 -39.72
CA SER A 855 -4.88 -11.81 -38.62
C SER A 855 -5.12 -10.93 -37.39
N LYS A 856 -5.76 -9.76 -37.57
CA LYS A 856 -5.87 -8.71 -36.55
C LYS A 856 -7.14 -8.77 -35.70
N SER A 857 -8.25 -9.32 -36.20
CA SER A 857 -9.55 -9.20 -35.51
C SER A 857 -10.41 -10.45 -35.50
N TYR A 858 -11.35 -10.39 -34.55
CA TYR A 858 -12.35 -11.39 -34.19
C TYR A 858 -13.56 -11.41 -35.12
N ILE A 859 -13.84 -10.34 -35.88
CA ILE A 859 -15.01 -10.20 -36.78
C ILE A 859 -14.62 -10.02 -38.26
N SER A 860 -13.56 -10.67 -38.73
CA SER A 860 -13.11 -10.51 -40.13
C SER A 860 -13.75 -11.51 -41.11
N GLY A 861 -14.96 -11.99 -40.85
CA GLY A 861 -15.68 -12.87 -41.79
C GLY A 861 -15.81 -12.26 -43.19
N GLY A 862 -15.94 -10.94 -43.26
CA GLY A 862 -15.95 -10.17 -44.51
C GLY A 862 -14.65 -10.28 -45.32
N ALA A 863 -13.48 -10.38 -44.67
CA ALA A 863 -12.20 -10.53 -45.37
C ALA A 863 -12.08 -11.88 -46.08
N GLY A 864 -12.50 -12.96 -45.41
CA GLY A 864 -12.60 -14.29 -46.04
C GLY A 864 -13.55 -14.30 -47.24
N VAL A 865 -14.68 -13.59 -47.15
CA VAL A 865 -15.62 -13.43 -48.27
C VAL A 865 -15.02 -12.61 -49.41
N ALA A 866 -14.31 -11.52 -49.12
CA ALA A 866 -13.68 -10.66 -50.10
C ALA A 866 -12.55 -11.38 -50.86
N MET A 867 -11.77 -12.22 -50.19
CA MET A 867 -10.77 -13.09 -50.81
C MET A 867 -11.39 -14.06 -51.82
N MET A 868 -12.54 -14.67 -51.49
CA MET A 868 -13.24 -15.58 -52.41
C MET A 868 -13.82 -14.87 -53.64
N SER A 869 -14.32 -13.64 -53.44
CA SER A 869 -15.21 -12.99 -54.40
C SER A 869 -14.47 -12.09 -55.40
N THR A 870 -13.18 -11.80 -55.18
CA THR A 870 -12.42 -10.82 -55.97
C THR A 870 -11.63 -11.44 -57.13
N PRO A 871 -11.94 -11.13 -58.40
CA PRO A 871 -11.23 -11.70 -59.54
C PRO A 871 -9.77 -11.24 -59.64
N GLY A 872 -8.84 -12.20 -59.76
CA GLY A 872 -7.40 -11.95 -59.98
C GLY A 872 -6.57 -11.86 -58.70
N ILE A 873 -7.21 -11.87 -57.53
CA ILE A 873 -6.58 -12.33 -56.29
C ILE A 873 -6.42 -13.83 -56.49
N ALA A 874 -5.19 -14.36 -56.46
CA ALA A 874 -5.00 -15.79 -56.61
C ALA A 874 -5.89 -16.48 -55.57
N PRO A 875 -6.73 -17.47 -55.94
CA PRO A 875 -7.72 -18.02 -55.03
C PRO A 875 -6.99 -18.94 -54.06
N ASP A 876 -6.30 -18.37 -53.07
CA ASP A 876 -5.92 -19.13 -51.89
C ASP A 876 -7.19 -19.40 -51.08
N ALA A 877 -7.99 -20.31 -51.62
CA ALA A 877 -9.22 -20.78 -51.02
C ALA A 877 -8.91 -21.38 -49.63
N GLN A 878 -7.69 -21.88 -49.40
CA GLN A 878 -7.25 -22.35 -48.10
C GLN A 878 -7.08 -21.20 -47.10
N ALA A 879 -6.49 -20.09 -47.50
CA ALA A 879 -6.38 -18.89 -46.66
C ALA A 879 -7.75 -18.28 -46.35
N ALA A 880 -8.63 -18.17 -47.35
CA ALA A 880 -10.00 -17.68 -47.17
C ALA A 880 -10.81 -18.58 -46.22
N LEU A 881 -10.71 -19.90 -46.37
CA LEU A 881 -11.35 -20.86 -45.47
C LEU A 881 -10.80 -20.76 -44.04
N SER A 882 -9.47 -20.65 -43.89
CA SER A 882 -8.84 -20.49 -42.58
C SER A 882 -9.31 -19.22 -41.87
N CYS A 883 -9.46 -18.12 -42.61
CA CYS A 883 -10.00 -16.87 -42.07
C CYS A 883 -11.45 -17.04 -41.61
N LEU A 884 -12.32 -17.63 -42.45
CA LEU A 884 -13.72 -17.89 -42.09
C LEU A 884 -13.87 -18.81 -40.87
N GLN A 885 -13.03 -19.86 -40.77
CA GLN A 885 -13.01 -20.78 -39.64
C GLN A 885 -12.63 -20.07 -38.34
N LYS A 886 -11.55 -19.29 -38.35
CA LYS A 886 -11.12 -18.50 -37.19
C LYS A 886 -12.21 -17.56 -36.70
N SER A 887 -12.86 -16.81 -37.61
CA SER A 887 -13.95 -15.91 -37.22
C SER A 887 -15.20 -16.66 -36.73
N CYS A 888 -15.50 -17.83 -37.31
CA CYS A 888 -16.60 -18.68 -36.85
C CYS A 888 -16.34 -19.28 -35.46
N ASP A 889 -15.09 -19.60 -35.13
CA ASP A 889 -14.67 -20.07 -33.80
C ASP A 889 -14.77 -18.98 -32.74
N GLN A 890 -14.65 -17.72 -33.15
CA GLN A 890 -14.81 -16.54 -32.31
C GLN A 890 -16.25 -16.00 -32.30
N LEU A 891 -17.24 -16.88 -32.48
CA LEU A 891 -18.69 -16.60 -32.33
C LEU A 891 -19.28 -15.63 -33.37
N THR A 892 -18.65 -15.46 -34.53
CA THR A 892 -19.23 -14.66 -35.63
C THR A 892 -20.15 -15.50 -36.52
N GLY A 893 -21.46 -15.43 -36.31
CA GLY A 893 -22.46 -16.21 -37.07
C GLY A 893 -22.41 -16.00 -38.59
N TYR A 894 -22.12 -14.76 -39.04
CA TYR A 894 -21.95 -14.43 -40.46
C TYR A 894 -20.82 -15.23 -41.12
N ALA A 895 -19.67 -15.39 -40.46
CA ALA A 895 -18.53 -16.14 -40.98
C ALA A 895 -18.86 -17.64 -41.08
N CYS A 896 -19.54 -18.19 -40.05
CA CYS A 896 -20.00 -19.56 -40.04
C CYS A 896 -20.94 -19.89 -41.21
N PHE A 897 -21.87 -18.99 -41.54
CA PHE A 897 -22.73 -19.14 -42.71
C PHE A 897 -21.92 -19.17 -44.03
N HIS A 898 -20.93 -18.29 -44.15
CA HIS A 898 -20.10 -18.20 -45.36
C HIS A 898 -19.16 -19.40 -45.55
N ILE A 899 -18.92 -20.24 -44.53
CA ILE A 899 -18.27 -21.56 -44.71
C ILE A 899 -19.18 -22.52 -45.53
N GLY A 900 -20.49 -22.48 -45.32
CA GLY A 900 -21.43 -23.24 -46.15
C GLY A 900 -21.48 -22.73 -47.59
N TYR A 901 -21.41 -21.41 -47.77
CA TYR A 901 -21.29 -20.80 -49.10
C TYR A 901 -19.95 -21.13 -49.77
N PHE A 902 -18.85 -21.16 -49.02
CA PHE A 902 -17.53 -21.59 -49.49
C PHE A 902 -17.60 -23.00 -50.10
N TYR A 903 -18.30 -23.94 -49.46
CA TYR A 903 -18.54 -25.27 -50.04
C TYR A 903 -19.34 -25.22 -51.35
N ASP A 904 -20.40 -24.41 -51.40
CA ASP A 904 -21.28 -24.25 -52.57
C ASP A 904 -20.57 -23.70 -53.82
N GLN A 905 -19.58 -22.81 -53.62
CA GLN A 905 -18.78 -22.25 -54.71
C GLN A 905 -17.81 -23.26 -55.37
N GLY A 906 -17.84 -24.53 -54.96
CA GLY A 906 -17.08 -25.62 -55.58
C GLY A 906 -15.74 -25.91 -54.91
N PHE A 907 -15.50 -25.39 -53.71
CA PHE A 907 -14.27 -25.63 -52.93
C PHE A 907 -14.38 -26.86 -52.01
N SER A 908 -15.16 -27.88 -52.41
CA SER A 908 -15.40 -29.10 -51.65
C SER A 908 -14.16 -29.99 -51.47
N GLU A 909 -13.04 -29.64 -52.11
CA GLU A 909 -11.73 -30.29 -51.90
C GLU A 909 -11.05 -29.84 -50.59
N LEU A 910 -11.45 -28.70 -50.01
CA LEU A 910 -10.80 -28.11 -48.83
C LEU A 910 -11.63 -28.22 -47.53
N ILE A 911 -12.92 -28.52 -47.64
CA ILE A 911 -13.82 -28.72 -46.50
C ILE A 911 -14.89 -29.74 -46.86
N SER A 912 -15.22 -30.64 -45.93
CA SER A 912 -16.25 -31.65 -46.12
C SER A 912 -17.67 -31.09 -45.95
N ALA A 913 -18.65 -31.76 -46.56
CA ALA A 913 -20.06 -31.39 -46.41
C ALA A 913 -20.54 -31.42 -44.95
N ASP A 914 -20.01 -32.32 -44.10
CA ASP A 914 -20.37 -32.42 -42.69
C ASP A 914 -19.77 -31.28 -41.85
N GLU A 915 -18.52 -30.85 -42.14
CA GLU A 915 -17.92 -29.68 -41.51
C GLU A 915 -18.64 -28.38 -41.91
N ALA A 916 -18.96 -28.22 -43.20
CA ALA A 916 -19.73 -27.08 -43.68
C ALA A 916 -21.15 -27.04 -43.09
N ALA A 917 -21.79 -28.20 -42.93
CA ALA A 917 -23.10 -28.29 -42.26
C ALA A 917 -23.03 -27.95 -40.76
N GLU A 918 -21.98 -28.37 -40.06
CA GLU A 918 -21.77 -28.02 -38.65
C GLU A 918 -21.59 -26.50 -38.50
N ALA A 919 -20.80 -25.87 -39.38
CA ALA A 919 -20.64 -24.43 -39.41
C ALA A 919 -21.98 -23.70 -39.65
N LEU A 920 -22.80 -24.16 -40.59
CA LEU A 920 -24.12 -23.57 -40.83
C LEU A 920 -25.03 -23.64 -39.60
N VAL A 921 -25.01 -24.76 -38.87
CA VAL A 921 -25.78 -24.91 -37.62
C VAL A 921 -25.26 -23.98 -36.53
N LYS A 922 -23.93 -23.95 -36.32
CA LYS A 922 -23.29 -23.03 -35.37
C LYS A 922 -23.61 -21.57 -35.69
N GLY A 923 -23.55 -21.19 -36.97
CA GLY A 923 -23.90 -19.83 -37.41
C GLY A 923 -25.34 -19.46 -37.06
N ARG A 924 -26.26 -20.42 -37.20
CA ARG A 924 -27.67 -20.23 -36.84
C ARG A 924 -27.87 -20.10 -35.33
N GLU A 925 -27.19 -20.92 -34.52
CA GLU A 925 -27.18 -20.81 -33.04
C GLU A 925 -26.62 -19.45 -32.58
N LEU A 926 -25.76 -18.82 -33.40
CA LEU A 926 -25.24 -17.46 -33.23
C LEU A 926 -26.12 -16.38 -33.87
N TYR A 927 -27.41 -16.65 -34.05
CA TYR A 927 -28.43 -15.73 -34.57
C TYR A 927 -28.26 -15.25 -36.02
N ASP A 928 -27.45 -15.93 -36.84
CA ASP A 928 -27.44 -15.65 -38.28
C ASP A 928 -28.81 -15.96 -38.91
N ARG A 929 -29.27 -15.05 -39.77
CA ARG A 929 -30.62 -15.11 -40.38
C ARG A 929 -30.60 -15.61 -41.82
N ASN A 930 -29.44 -15.95 -42.37
CA ASN A 930 -29.31 -16.31 -43.78
C ASN A 930 -29.69 -17.77 -44.03
N LEU A 931 -29.33 -18.70 -43.13
CA LEU A 931 -29.54 -20.13 -43.36
C LEU A 931 -30.97 -20.53 -43.79
N PRO A 932 -32.07 -20.06 -43.17
CA PRO A 932 -33.43 -20.40 -43.62
C PRO A 932 -33.71 -19.98 -45.08
N ASN A 933 -33.14 -18.87 -45.53
CA ASN A 933 -33.36 -18.30 -46.86
C ASN A 933 -32.57 -19.04 -47.95
N PHE A 934 -31.40 -19.57 -47.61
CA PHE A 934 -30.46 -20.18 -48.57
C PHE A 934 -30.34 -21.71 -48.46
N ALA A 935 -30.89 -22.35 -47.42
CA ALA A 935 -30.74 -23.79 -47.20
C ALA A 935 -31.12 -24.64 -48.43
N ALA A 936 -32.14 -24.23 -49.18
CA ALA A 936 -32.62 -24.95 -50.36
C ALA A 936 -31.70 -24.81 -51.59
N SER A 937 -30.85 -23.78 -51.68
CA SER A 937 -29.95 -23.56 -52.81
C SER A 937 -28.65 -24.37 -52.73
N PHE A 938 -28.28 -24.87 -51.55
CA PHE A 938 -27.05 -25.62 -51.36
C PHE A 938 -27.01 -26.98 -52.12
N PRO A 939 -25.82 -27.53 -52.37
CA PRO A 939 -25.65 -28.82 -53.04
C PRO A 939 -26.34 -29.95 -52.26
N VAL A 940 -26.80 -31.00 -52.97
CA VAL A 940 -27.62 -32.09 -52.39
C VAL A 940 -26.92 -32.78 -51.20
N ASP A 941 -25.62 -32.98 -51.31
CA ASP A 941 -24.75 -33.54 -50.29
C ASP A 941 -24.63 -32.65 -49.05
N LEU A 942 -24.44 -31.34 -49.19
CA LEU A 942 -24.47 -30.39 -48.08
C LEU A 942 -25.85 -30.32 -47.40
N ARG A 943 -26.94 -30.35 -48.19
CA ARG A 943 -28.31 -30.41 -47.66
C ARG A 943 -28.57 -31.68 -46.84
N ARG A 944 -28.05 -32.82 -47.29
CA ARG A 944 -28.12 -34.09 -46.52
C ARG A 944 -27.30 -34.03 -45.24
N ALA A 945 -26.11 -33.43 -45.28
CA ALA A 945 -25.28 -33.21 -44.09
C ALA A 945 -26.00 -32.31 -43.07
N LEU A 946 -26.60 -31.21 -43.51
CA LEU A 946 -27.40 -30.33 -42.65
C LEU A 946 -28.59 -31.08 -42.01
N GLN A 947 -29.35 -31.86 -42.78
CA GLN A 947 -30.41 -32.71 -42.24
C GLN A 947 -29.90 -33.73 -41.20
N ARG A 948 -28.68 -34.27 -41.36
CA ARG A 948 -28.03 -35.12 -40.34
C ARG A 948 -27.76 -34.34 -39.06
N LYS A 949 -27.12 -33.17 -39.15
CA LYS A 949 -26.79 -32.34 -37.98
C LYS A 949 -28.02 -31.90 -37.19
N LEU A 950 -29.09 -31.52 -37.89
CA LEU A 950 -30.38 -31.19 -37.25
C LEU A 950 -31.02 -32.41 -36.57
N LYS A 951 -30.84 -33.60 -37.14
CA LYS A 951 -31.35 -34.86 -36.57
C LYS A 951 -30.54 -35.32 -35.35
N GLU A 952 -29.22 -35.16 -35.38
CA GLU A 952 -28.31 -35.42 -34.24
C GLU A 952 -28.68 -34.54 -33.02
N ARG A 953 -29.09 -33.29 -33.26
CA ARG A 953 -29.57 -32.36 -32.22
C ARG A 953 -31.03 -32.59 -31.80
N GLY A 954 -31.71 -33.59 -32.35
CA GLY A 954 -33.11 -33.91 -32.02
C GLY A 954 -34.14 -32.90 -32.56
N LEU A 955 -33.74 -32.00 -33.46
CA LEU A 955 -34.61 -30.94 -34.00
C LEU A 955 -35.37 -31.38 -35.26
N TYR A 956 -34.84 -32.37 -35.98
CA TYR A 956 -35.42 -32.90 -37.23
C TYR A 956 -35.62 -34.42 -37.19
N ASN A 957 -36.81 -34.90 -37.52
CA ASN A 957 -37.16 -36.34 -37.50
C ASN A 957 -37.46 -36.95 -38.88
N GLY A 958 -37.34 -36.17 -39.97
CA GLY A 958 -37.60 -36.60 -41.34
C GLY A 958 -36.50 -37.48 -41.96
N ALA A 959 -36.64 -37.76 -43.25
CA ALA A 959 -35.66 -38.50 -44.05
C ALA A 959 -34.45 -37.61 -44.42
N ILE A 960 -33.26 -38.21 -44.47
CA ILE A 960 -32.04 -37.53 -44.95
C ILE A 960 -31.97 -37.72 -46.47
N ASP A 961 -32.78 -36.96 -47.21
CA ASP A 961 -32.93 -37.06 -48.66
C ASP A 961 -32.30 -35.89 -49.42
N GLY A 962 -31.99 -34.79 -48.71
CA GLY A 962 -31.48 -33.53 -49.25
C GLY A 962 -32.59 -32.56 -49.67
N VAL A 963 -33.87 -32.90 -49.51
CA VAL A 963 -35.01 -32.03 -49.86
C VAL A 963 -35.32 -31.11 -48.68
N ILE A 964 -35.07 -29.82 -48.84
CA ILE A 964 -35.36 -28.80 -47.81
C ILE A 964 -36.83 -28.40 -47.92
N GLY A 965 -37.68 -29.15 -47.19
CA GLY A 965 -39.10 -28.86 -47.03
C GLY A 965 -39.42 -28.16 -45.72
N ALA A 966 -40.71 -27.93 -45.48
CA ALA A 966 -41.22 -27.26 -44.27
C ALA A 966 -40.70 -27.87 -42.96
N GLY A 967 -40.54 -29.20 -42.89
CA GLY A 967 -40.00 -29.87 -41.70
C GLY A 967 -38.53 -29.58 -41.42
N THR A 968 -37.70 -29.39 -42.46
CA THR A 968 -36.29 -29.03 -42.30
C THR A 968 -36.15 -27.55 -41.96
N LEU A 969 -36.93 -26.68 -42.61
CA LEU A 969 -36.94 -25.24 -42.29
C LEU A 969 -37.40 -24.98 -40.84
N ALA A 970 -38.47 -25.64 -40.39
CA ALA A 970 -38.91 -25.55 -39.00
C ALA A 970 -37.87 -26.06 -37.98
N ALA A 971 -37.01 -27.01 -38.38
CA ALA A 971 -35.91 -27.45 -37.53
C ALA A 971 -34.77 -26.42 -37.48
N ILE A 972 -34.48 -25.74 -38.60
CA ILE A 972 -33.52 -24.63 -38.67
C ILE A 972 -34.02 -23.43 -37.86
N GLU A 973 -35.31 -23.11 -37.89
CA GLU A 973 -35.88 -22.00 -37.12
C GLU A 973 -35.86 -22.22 -35.60
N ARG A 974 -35.78 -23.47 -35.16
CA ARG A 974 -35.67 -23.85 -33.74
C ARG A 974 -34.25 -23.77 -33.18
N LEU A 975 -33.24 -23.79 -34.06
CA LEU A 975 -31.90 -23.32 -33.73
C LEU A 975 -31.94 -21.79 -33.59
#